data_AF-A0A178IIM4-F1
#
_entry.id   AF-A0A178IIM4-F1
#
_cell.length_a   1.000
_cell.length_b   1.000
_cell.length_c   1.000
_cell.angle_alpha   90.00
_cell.angle_beta   90.00
_cell.angle_gamma   90.00
#
_symmetry.space_group_name_H-M   'P 1'
#
loop_
_entity.id
_entity.type
_entity.pdbx_description
1 polymer ?
#
loop_
_entity_poly.entity_id
_entity_poly.type
_entity_poly.pdbx_seq_one_letter_code
_entity_poly.pdbx_strand_id
1 'polypeptide(L)'
;MKKTRAHIFFRTAALFLLAGVLARAEEEPRAAGTPPPPKYKYPAYIPIEDIPRLPRVLLLGDSISIGYTIPARERLKGIANIHRPPENCADTSIGLRRLDTWLGAGKWDVIHFNFGLHDIKYLDKAGKYVPPAEGTQVTSPEQYEKNLRVLVRRLKSTGAALIFATTTPVPDGASGRIEADAIRYNEIAAGIMTQEGVAINDLFTFASENQVEIQLRQNVHFTERGYQLMADMVAGKIRNALAEREITAAPERITYIGPQGDDNAAGTEAAPRRSIQRALDNAKPGDVVRLLPGVYRERVVITKGGTYGAPVTLEGMDGAVMEGHDDIAPSWSEAVDIAPGVYRTTLATEPRAVIVDGKQLVLLDESRFPRAESNGEKITWSRLFQTGFDKGGWKYVQGAGLYLRKKKEFIIRFDGNRDPRGMNIVFAPDAAVVRIEGANRCVIRNLELRHAHHGVMITNSIGSVVEGCFINRTRDGITLSRGSDRCTLRFNRITQNPLGINNGFNRAGPDGQFTDPRWSQAWDIWVAHKRYGFYDSKGINLDRSIGGHRVHDNYIHDHWDAIASRGWDEWQSTAAERMAWIHYNRGSEIHHNRIERANDEGLELNDGGIDEQWHHNFVTHTRCGLRFKPIDKGPLYAYANIFKDNAEDGRFFGGLELNPGEVYLYHNTSNSRYAIVSNKIKGIGTPEFHVYNNLFWTEAWWGNTGESVPPNWTGDNNVYFRRGKSASWEKGIALAKKQGIDRNGKWMTGETSPFVDAEAGDFRIKKEHAARRAGMDLSKLTRRALPGIGGFGETSAPDAGALPFGASMPRIPRGRDSVAMEPAGFWPEAD
;
A
#
# COMPACT_ATOMS: atom_id res chain seq x y z
N MET A 1 65.59 12.68 11.23
CA MET A 1 66.71 12.84 10.27
C MET A 1 66.55 11.83 9.14
N LYS A 2 66.62 12.31 7.88
CA LYS A 2 66.98 11.64 6.60
C LYS A 2 66.18 10.38 6.17
N LYS A 3 65.32 10.52 5.15
CA LYS A 3 65.49 10.13 3.70
C LYS A 3 65.56 8.58 3.51
N THR A 4 64.75 7.93 2.66
CA THR A 4 64.81 7.99 1.18
C THR A 4 63.55 7.34 0.50
N ARG A 5 63.31 7.70 -0.77
CA ARG A 5 62.22 7.47 -1.77
C ARG A 5 61.93 5.97 -2.12
N ALA A 6 60.87 5.53 -2.84
CA ALA A 6 60.29 6.06 -4.09
C ALA A 6 58.90 5.47 -4.54
N HIS A 7 58.14 6.35 -5.23
CA HIS A 7 57.21 6.27 -6.42
C HIS A 7 56.02 5.27 -6.41
N ILE A 8 54.80 5.59 -6.92
CA ILE A 8 54.38 6.13 -8.24
C ILE A 8 53.00 6.83 -8.15
N PHE A 9 52.82 7.99 -8.79
CA PHE A 9 51.57 8.42 -9.45
C PHE A 9 51.91 9.46 -10.55
N PHE A 10 51.48 9.21 -11.78
CA PHE A 10 51.71 10.09 -12.93
C PHE A 10 50.50 11.02 -13.16
N ARG A 11 50.77 12.33 -13.24
CA ARG A 11 49.97 13.34 -13.94
C ARG A 11 50.86 13.88 -15.06
N THR A 12 50.33 14.07 -16.26
CA THR A 12 50.97 14.94 -17.27
C THR A 12 49.93 15.55 -18.18
N ALA A 13 50.07 16.86 -18.39
CA ALA A 13 49.38 17.69 -19.35
C ALA A 13 50.19 17.76 -20.67
N ALA A 14 49.51 17.99 -21.79
CA ALA A 14 50.08 18.56 -23.03
C ALA A 14 48.91 19.23 -23.80
N LEU A 15 48.91 20.55 -23.99
CA LEU A 15 49.54 21.36 -25.05
C LEU A 15 48.90 21.16 -26.44
N PHE A 16 48.20 22.18 -26.94
CA PHE A 16 47.89 22.32 -28.37
C PHE A 16 48.24 23.73 -28.86
N LEU A 17 49.06 23.74 -29.91
CA LEU A 17 49.62 24.90 -30.61
C LEU A 17 48.62 25.51 -31.59
N LEU A 18 48.71 26.82 -31.73
CA LEU A 18 48.00 27.67 -32.69
C LEU A 18 48.77 27.70 -34.03
N ALA A 19 48.08 27.48 -35.15
CA ALA A 19 48.53 27.92 -36.48
C ALA A 19 47.31 28.15 -37.37
N GLY A 20 47.15 29.37 -37.89
CA GLY A 20 46.07 29.76 -38.78
C GLY A 20 46.45 29.63 -40.26
N VAL A 21 45.44 29.41 -41.11
CA VAL A 21 45.44 29.78 -42.52
C VAL A 21 44.02 30.23 -42.90
N LEU A 22 43.95 31.41 -43.52
CA LEU A 22 42.74 32.04 -44.08
C LEU A 22 42.24 31.30 -45.31
N ALA A 23 40.92 31.14 -45.42
CA ALA A 23 40.23 30.94 -46.70
C ALA A 23 39.01 31.87 -46.76
N ARG A 24 38.97 32.70 -47.81
CA ARG A 24 37.91 33.66 -48.15
C ARG A 24 36.61 32.90 -48.48
N ALA A 25 35.49 33.38 -47.94
CA ALA A 25 34.16 33.05 -48.43
C ALA A 25 33.70 34.16 -49.40
N GLU A 26 33.28 33.78 -50.60
CA GLU A 26 32.61 34.65 -51.57
C GLU A 26 31.19 34.98 -51.08
N GLU A 27 30.78 36.24 -51.28
CA GLU A 27 29.43 36.74 -51.00
C GLU A 27 28.44 36.26 -52.08
N GLU A 28 27.37 35.57 -51.65
CA GLU A 28 26.15 35.40 -52.44
C GLU A 28 25.20 36.61 -52.26
N PRO A 29 24.33 36.91 -53.25
CA PRO A 29 23.57 38.15 -53.27
C PRO A 29 22.45 38.16 -52.22
N ARG A 30 22.33 39.30 -51.49
CA ARG A 30 21.21 39.59 -50.58
C ARG A 30 19.87 39.51 -51.30
N ALA A 31 19.12 38.43 -51.05
CA ALA A 31 17.67 38.44 -51.22
C ALA A 31 17.04 39.39 -50.18
N ALA A 32 16.00 40.11 -50.60
CA ALA A 32 15.29 41.13 -49.83
C ALA A 32 14.94 40.66 -48.42
N GLY A 33 15.17 41.53 -47.44
CA GLY A 33 15.07 41.23 -46.01
C GLY A 33 13.72 40.65 -45.60
N THR A 34 13.77 39.51 -44.92
CA THR A 34 12.66 38.94 -44.18
C THR A 34 12.18 39.96 -43.13
N PRO A 35 10.86 40.23 -43.01
CA PRO A 35 10.36 41.11 -41.97
C PRO A 35 10.77 40.58 -40.58
N PRO A 36 11.02 41.47 -39.60
CA PRO A 36 11.36 41.04 -38.25
C PRO A 36 10.26 40.12 -37.71
N PRO A 37 10.62 39.06 -36.95
CA PRO A 37 9.63 38.16 -36.39
C PRO A 37 8.63 38.95 -35.53
N PRO A 38 7.35 38.56 -35.52
CA PRO A 38 6.34 39.24 -34.73
C PRO A 38 6.75 39.28 -33.24
N LYS A 39 6.67 40.47 -32.62
CA LYS A 39 6.93 40.64 -31.19
C LYS A 39 5.77 40.05 -30.39
N TYR A 40 6.00 38.91 -29.74
CA TYR A 40 5.01 38.27 -28.85
C TYR A 40 5.04 38.87 -27.45
N LYS A 41 3.86 39.01 -26.83
CA LYS A 41 3.71 39.59 -25.48
C LYS A 41 4.23 38.68 -24.36
N TYR A 42 4.15 37.37 -24.53
CA TYR A 42 4.61 36.37 -23.56
C TYR A 42 5.41 35.27 -24.26
N PRO A 43 6.45 34.68 -23.62
CA PRO A 43 7.18 33.55 -24.19
C PRO A 43 6.27 32.36 -24.56
N ALA A 44 5.20 32.14 -23.79
CA ALA A 44 4.20 31.12 -24.06
C ALA A 44 3.52 31.27 -25.45
N TYR A 45 3.47 32.48 -26.01
CA TYR A 45 2.85 32.76 -27.31
C TYR A 45 3.75 32.49 -28.50
N ILE A 46 5.04 32.27 -28.27
CA ILE A 46 5.97 31.93 -29.35
C ILE A 46 5.53 30.57 -29.90
N PRO A 47 5.17 30.47 -31.20
CA PRO A 47 4.86 29.19 -31.84
C PRO A 47 6.06 28.26 -31.73
N ILE A 48 5.79 26.96 -31.54
CA ILE A 48 6.83 25.94 -31.55
C ILE A 48 6.75 25.16 -32.87
N GLU A 49 7.90 24.70 -33.35
CA GLU A 49 7.97 23.73 -34.43
C GLU A 49 7.77 22.32 -33.87
N ASP A 50 7.00 21.50 -34.57
CA ASP A 50 6.78 20.11 -34.17
C ASP A 50 8.09 19.33 -34.30
N ILE A 51 8.49 18.65 -33.23
CA ILE A 51 9.46 17.58 -33.32
C ILE A 51 8.74 16.38 -33.98
N PRO A 52 9.25 15.85 -35.11
CA PRO A 52 8.62 14.74 -35.81
C PRO A 52 8.39 13.53 -34.89
N ARG A 53 7.24 12.87 -35.04
CA ARG A 53 6.79 11.67 -34.30
C ARG A 53 6.43 11.89 -32.81
N LEU A 54 6.61 13.08 -32.25
CA LEU A 54 6.05 13.36 -30.92
C LEU A 54 4.55 13.71 -31.03
N PRO A 55 3.71 13.24 -30.09
CA PRO A 55 2.30 13.62 -30.01
C PRO A 55 2.11 15.14 -29.92
N ARG A 56 0.99 15.64 -30.43
CA ARG A 56 0.63 17.07 -30.38
C ARG A 56 -0.40 17.33 -29.30
N VAL A 57 -0.10 18.26 -28.42
CA VAL A 57 -0.99 18.66 -27.31
C VAL A 57 -1.35 20.12 -27.44
N LEU A 58 -2.62 20.44 -27.30
CA LEU A 58 -3.12 21.82 -27.31
C LEU A 58 -3.58 22.24 -25.92
N LEU A 59 -3.02 23.34 -25.42
CA LEU A 59 -3.49 24.02 -24.22
C LEU A 59 -4.43 25.16 -24.62
N LEU A 60 -5.70 25.08 -24.23
CA LEU A 60 -6.72 26.11 -24.43
C LEU A 60 -7.14 26.70 -23.09
N GLY A 61 -6.79 27.94 -22.82
CA GLY A 61 -7.06 28.46 -21.49
C GLY A 61 -6.88 29.94 -21.29
N ASP A 62 -7.37 30.38 -20.14
CA ASP A 62 -7.25 31.76 -19.68
C ASP A 62 -5.81 32.12 -19.28
N SER A 63 -5.64 33.21 -18.53
CA SER A 63 -4.31 33.69 -18.15
C SER A 63 -3.56 32.76 -17.20
N ILE A 64 -4.26 31.89 -16.45
CA ILE A 64 -3.60 30.91 -15.58
C ILE A 64 -2.85 29.90 -16.45
N SER A 65 -3.48 29.47 -17.56
CA SER A 65 -2.82 28.59 -18.52
C SER A 65 -1.57 29.18 -19.16
N ILE A 66 -1.53 30.50 -19.36
CA ILE A 66 -0.35 31.19 -19.90
C ILE A 66 0.83 31.00 -18.94
N GLY A 67 0.58 31.14 -17.63
CA GLY A 67 1.62 31.05 -16.61
C GLY A 67 2.28 29.68 -16.52
N TYR A 68 1.50 28.59 -16.57
CA TYR A 68 2.07 27.23 -16.51
C TYR A 68 2.52 26.67 -17.87
N THR A 69 2.28 27.35 -19.00
CA THR A 69 2.62 26.83 -20.34
C THR A 69 4.11 26.54 -20.52
N ILE A 70 5.00 27.47 -20.14
CA ILE A 70 6.46 27.27 -20.31
C ILE A 70 6.96 26.16 -19.38
N PRO A 71 6.68 26.17 -18.06
CA PRO A 71 7.07 25.06 -17.20
C PRO A 71 6.51 23.70 -17.62
N ALA A 72 5.31 23.65 -18.23
CA ALA A 72 4.73 22.41 -18.77
C ALA A 72 5.46 21.91 -20.03
N ARG A 73 5.90 22.82 -20.92
CA ARG A 73 6.78 22.49 -22.06
C ARG A 73 8.08 21.84 -21.59
N GLU A 74 8.70 22.40 -20.55
CA GLU A 74 9.92 21.85 -19.97
C GLU A 74 9.71 20.42 -19.44
N ARG A 75 8.60 20.18 -18.72
CA ARG A 75 8.25 18.86 -18.16
C ARG A 75 7.87 17.81 -19.20
N LEU A 76 7.46 18.25 -20.38
CA LEU A 76 7.02 17.39 -21.49
C LEU A 76 8.01 17.40 -22.66
N LYS A 77 9.22 17.95 -22.44
CA LYS A 77 10.28 17.97 -23.44
C LYS A 77 10.68 16.55 -23.83
N GLY A 78 10.66 16.26 -25.13
CA GLY A 78 10.93 14.92 -25.65
C GLY A 78 9.75 13.94 -25.49
N ILE A 79 8.64 14.37 -24.89
CA ILE A 79 7.42 13.56 -24.71
C ILE A 79 6.34 14.02 -25.66
N ALA A 80 6.10 15.33 -25.79
CA ALA A 80 5.06 15.87 -26.67
C ALA A 80 5.34 17.30 -27.13
N ASN A 81 4.78 17.66 -28.28
CA ASN A 81 4.76 19.03 -28.81
C ASN A 81 3.61 19.80 -28.14
N ILE A 82 3.93 20.73 -27.24
CA ILE A 82 2.92 21.49 -26.47
C ILE A 82 2.63 22.86 -27.11
N HIS A 83 1.47 22.96 -27.75
CA HIS A 83 0.99 24.15 -28.42
C HIS A 83 -0.01 24.93 -27.56
N ARG A 84 -0.11 26.23 -27.83
CA ARG A 84 -1.22 27.06 -27.38
C ARG A 84 -1.52 28.15 -28.42
N PRO A 85 -2.73 28.73 -28.44
CA PRO A 85 -2.99 29.96 -29.15
C PRO A 85 -2.12 31.11 -28.62
N PRO A 86 -1.61 32.03 -29.47
CA PRO A 86 -0.83 33.20 -29.06
C PRO A 86 -1.71 34.32 -28.47
N GLU A 87 -2.74 33.95 -27.72
CA GLU A 87 -3.71 34.83 -27.08
C GLU A 87 -4.29 34.19 -25.80
N ASN A 88 -5.07 34.96 -25.04
CA ASN A 88 -5.84 34.47 -23.90
C ASN A 88 -7.18 33.90 -24.41
N CYS A 89 -7.54 32.67 -24.03
CA CYS A 89 -8.76 32.04 -24.54
C CYS A 89 -10.05 32.57 -23.89
N ALA A 90 -9.94 33.48 -22.92
CA ALA A 90 -11.03 34.29 -22.36
C ALA A 90 -12.23 33.46 -21.85
N ASP A 91 -13.45 33.97 -22.03
CA ASP A 91 -14.71 33.35 -21.60
C ASP A 91 -15.23 32.33 -22.63
N THR A 92 -16.20 31.52 -22.23
CA THR A 92 -16.79 30.48 -23.08
C THR A 92 -17.43 31.03 -24.37
N SER A 93 -17.92 32.28 -24.39
CA SER A 93 -18.52 32.88 -25.58
C SER A 93 -17.46 33.23 -26.63
N ILE A 94 -16.31 33.75 -26.20
CA ILE A 94 -15.13 33.89 -27.06
C ILE A 94 -14.65 32.52 -27.52
N GLY A 95 -14.62 31.55 -26.61
CA GLY A 95 -14.27 30.17 -26.93
C GLY A 95 -15.06 29.62 -28.11
N LEU A 96 -16.38 29.74 -28.08
CA LEU A 96 -17.25 29.27 -29.17
C LEU A 96 -16.96 29.93 -30.52
N ARG A 97 -16.62 31.22 -30.52
CA ARG A 97 -16.31 31.98 -31.74
C ARG A 97 -14.94 31.66 -32.31
N ARG A 98 -13.95 31.41 -31.44
CA ARG A 98 -12.54 31.26 -31.84
C ARG A 98 -12.08 29.81 -31.97
N LEU A 99 -12.87 28.84 -31.49
CA LEU A 99 -12.45 27.45 -31.38
C LEU A 99 -11.88 26.87 -32.69
N ASP A 100 -12.51 27.13 -33.84
CA ASP A 100 -12.01 26.62 -35.13
C ASP A 100 -10.63 27.19 -35.48
N THR A 101 -10.38 28.46 -35.14
CA THR A 101 -9.07 29.09 -35.33
C THR A 101 -8.02 28.45 -34.43
N TRP A 102 -8.36 28.13 -33.18
CA TRP A 102 -7.44 27.54 -32.22
C TRP A 102 -7.13 26.07 -32.50
N LEU A 103 -8.12 25.31 -32.96
CA LEU A 103 -7.93 23.93 -33.39
C LEU A 103 -7.07 23.88 -34.66
N GLY A 104 -7.29 24.82 -35.60
CA GLY A 104 -6.57 24.87 -36.87
C GLY A 104 -6.76 23.61 -37.71
N ALA A 105 -5.86 23.38 -38.66
CA ALA A 105 -5.89 22.21 -39.55
C ALA A 105 -5.15 20.97 -39.01
N GLY A 106 -4.50 21.10 -37.84
CA GLY A 106 -3.70 20.02 -37.25
C GLY A 106 -4.53 19.00 -36.48
N LYS A 107 -4.08 17.75 -36.43
CA LYS A 107 -4.66 16.72 -35.56
C LYS A 107 -4.03 16.83 -34.17
N TRP A 108 -4.88 16.76 -33.14
CA TRP A 108 -4.48 16.84 -31.74
C TRP A 108 -4.54 15.47 -31.07
N ASP A 109 -3.52 15.17 -30.28
CA ASP A 109 -3.47 13.96 -29.46
C ASP A 109 -4.19 14.16 -28.12
N VAL A 110 -3.89 15.29 -27.46
CA VAL A 110 -4.57 15.72 -26.24
C VAL A 110 -4.96 17.18 -26.36
N ILE A 111 -6.14 17.53 -25.86
CA ILE A 111 -6.54 18.92 -25.63
C ILE A 111 -6.80 19.10 -24.14
N HIS A 112 -5.94 19.87 -23.49
CA HIS A 112 -6.13 20.34 -22.12
C HIS A 112 -6.75 21.73 -22.17
N PHE A 113 -7.87 21.93 -21.48
CA PHE A 113 -8.63 23.17 -21.59
C PHE A 113 -9.24 23.66 -20.28
N ASN A 114 -9.34 24.98 -20.13
CA ASN A 114 -10.02 25.63 -19.00
C ASN A 114 -10.83 26.86 -19.45
N PHE A 115 -12.03 27.02 -18.89
CA PHE A 115 -12.88 28.20 -19.03
C PHE A 115 -13.62 28.44 -17.70
N GLY A 116 -13.60 29.67 -17.21
CA GLY A 116 -14.34 30.03 -16.00
C GLY A 116 -13.98 31.39 -15.41
N LEU A 117 -12.69 31.71 -15.23
CA LEU A 117 -12.30 32.99 -14.61
C LEU A 117 -12.76 34.22 -15.39
N HIS A 118 -12.92 34.13 -16.71
CA HIS A 118 -13.47 35.23 -17.52
C HIS A 118 -14.98 35.22 -17.61
N ASP A 119 -15.62 34.08 -17.37
CA ASP A 119 -17.07 33.93 -17.33
C ASP A 119 -17.64 34.54 -16.02
N ILE A 120 -16.97 34.27 -14.89
CA ILE A 120 -17.44 34.68 -13.55
C ILE A 120 -17.20 36.16 -13.21
N LYS A 121 -16.54 36.93 -14.07
CA LYS A 121 -16.21 38.33 -13.76
C LYS A 121 -17.42 39.26 -13.91
N TYR A 122 -17.50 40.27 -13.07
CA TYR A 122 -18.54 41.30 -13.09
C TYR A 122 -17.99 42.58 -13.70
N LEU A 123 -18.69 43.08 -14.73
CA LEU A 123 -18.32 44.30 -15.43
C LEU A 123 -19.46 45.32 -15.41
N ASP A 124 -19.10 46.60 -15.36
CA ASP A 124 -20.03 47.69 -15.63
C ASP A 124 -20.30 47.85 -17.15
N LYS A 125 -21.15 48.81 -17.52
CA LYS A 125 -21.47 49.11 -18.93
C LYS A 125 -20.25 49.57 -19.75
N ALA A 126 -19.18 50.03 -19.11
CA ALA A 126 -17.94 50.45 -19.74
C ALA A 126 -16.91 49.31 -19.83
N GLY A 127 -17.23 48.11 -19.32
CA GLY A 127 -16.35 46.95 -19.34
C GLY A 127 -15.30 46.95 -18.22
N LYS A 128 -15.48 47.76 -17.17
CA LYS A 128 -14.59 47.80 -16.00
C LYS A 128 -15.04 46.82 -14.92
N TYR A 129 -14.09 46.21 -14.22
CA TYR A 129 -14.37 45.37 -13.06
C TYR A 129 -15.08 46.16 -11.95
N VAL A 130 -16.19 45.61 -11.48
CA VAL A 130 -16.99 46.17 -10.38
C VAL A 130 -17.50 45.04 -9.47
N PRO A 131 -17.90 45.34 -8.21
CA PRO A 131 -18.55 44.36 -7.35
C PRO A 131 -19.84 43.79 -7.97
N PRO A 132 -20.30 42.60 -7.55
CA PRO A 132 -21.51 41.98 -8.10
C PRO A 132 -22.77 42.86 -8.04
N ALA A 133 -22.90 43.69 -7.01
CA ALA A 133 -24.03 44.61 -6.85
C ALA A 133 -24.08 45.75 -7.88
N GLU A 134 -22.96 46.03 -8.55
CA GLU A 134 -22.78 47.20 -9.44
C GLU A 134 -22.57 46.80 -10.91
N GLY A 135 -22.47 45.50 -11.21
CA GLY A 135 -22.13 45.00 -12.53
C GLY A 135 -22.99 43.83 -12.99
N THR A 136 -22.74 43.38 -14.22
CA THR A 136 -23.32 42.17 -14.78
C THR A 136 -22.24 41.11 -14.91
N GLN A 137 -22.56 39.88 -14.50
CA GLN A 137 -21.68 38.74 -14.71
C GLN A 137 -21.54 38.47 -16.22
N VAL A 138 -20.30 38.29 -16.71
CA VAL A 138 -20.00 38.20 -18.15
C VAL A 138 -20.74 37.06 -18.83
N THR A 139 -20.75 35.89 -18.20
CA THR A 139 -21.58 34.77 -18.62
C THR A 139 -22.43 34.39 -17.41
N SER A 140 -23.74 34.15 -17.57
CA SER A 140 -24.53 33.59 -16.48
C SER A 140 -24.23 32.09 -16.31
N PRO A 141 -24.49 31.48 -15.14
CA PRO A 141 -24.26 30.05 -14.92
C PRO A 141 -24.98 29.17 -15.96
N GLU A 142 -26.21 29.52 -16.32
CA GLU A 142 -27.03 28.80 -17.30
C GLU A 142 -26.47 28.94 -18.72
N GLN A 143 -25.93 30.12 -19.06
CA GLN A 143 -25.29 30.34 -20.36
C GLN A 143 -23.92 29.67 -20.43
N TYR A 144 -23.17 29.65 -19.33
CA TYR A 144 -21.90 28.93 -19.20
C TYR A 144 -22.10 27.44 -19.42
N GLU A 145 -23.10 26.84 -18.77
CA GLU A 145 -23.44 25.42 -18.98
C GLU A 145 -23.73 25.14 -20.47
N LYS A 146 -24.59 25.96 -21.11
CA LYS A 146 -24.92 25.82 -22.54
C LYS A 146 -23.69 25.92 -23.42
N ASN A 147 -22.85 26.94 -23.19
CA ASN A 147 -21.65 27.17 -23.98
C ASN A 147 -20.65 26.03 -23.81
N LEU A 148 -20.39 25.61 -22.57
CA LEU A 148 -19.41 24.59 -22.26
C LEU A 148 -19.81 23.24 -22.84
N ARG A 149 -21.10 22.88 -22.83
CA ARG A 149 -21.61 21.67 -23.52
C ARG A 149 -21.30 21.70 -25.01
N VAL A 150 -21.48 22.84 -25.69
CA VAL A 150 -21.16 22.98 -27.12
C VAL A 150 -19.65 22.90 -27.35
N LEU A 151 -18.84 23.55 -26.52
CA LEU A 151 -17.38 23.47 -26.58
C LEU A 151 -16.90 22.02 -26.42
N VAL A 152 -17.35 21.31 -25.40
CA VAL A 152 -16.97 19.91 -25.15
C VAL A 152 -17.32 19.03 -26.32
N ARG A 153 -18.53 19.14 -26.89
CA ARG A 153 -18.92 18.35 -28.07
C ARG A 153 -17.99 18.62 -29.27
N ARG A 154 -17.66 19.88 -29.54
CA ARG A 154 -16.76 20.27 -30.64
C ARG A 154 -15.32 19.83 -30.39
N LEU A 155 -14.86 19.85 -29.15
CA LEU A 155 -13.56 19.33 -28.79
C LEU A 155 -13.53 17.80 -28.94
N LYS A 156 -14.59 17.09 -28.54
CA LYS A 156 -14.70 15.63 -28.70
C LYS A 156 -14.67 15.21 -30.17
N SER A 157 -15.29 15.99 -31.07
CA SER A 157 -15.27 15.67 -32.51
C SER A 157 -13.89 15.72 -33.16
N THR A 158 -12.87 16.26 -32.48
CA THR A 158 -11.48 16.22 -32.94
C THR A 158 -10.84 14.83 -32.80
N GLY A 159 -11.41 13.95 -31.97
CA GLY A 159 -10.81 12.66 -31.60
C GLY A 159 -9.63 12.78 -30.63
N ALA A 160 -9.32 13.97 -30.12
CA ALA A 160 -8.33 14.17 -29.07
C ALA A 160 -8.84 13.64 -27.71
N ALA A 161 -7.92 13.14 -26.87
CA ALA A 161 -8.24 12.93 -25.47
C ALA A 161 -8.40 14.29 -24.79
N LEU A 162 -9.48 14.47 -24.02
CA LEU A 162 -9.84 15.76 -23.44
C LEU A 162 -9.55 15.77 -21.94
N ILE A 163 -8.94 16.86 -21.48
CA ILE A 163 -8.68 17.11 -20.06
C ILE A 163 -9.21 18.50 -19.71
N PHE A 164 -10.20 18.58 -18.84
CA PHE A 164 -10.69 19.85 -18.32
C PHE A 164 -9.94 20.23 -17.04
N ALA A 165 -9.35 21.42 -16.99
CA ALA A 165 -8.84 21.99 -15.76
C ALA A 165 -9.92 22.84 -15.06
N THR A 166 -10.15 22.57 -13.77
CA THR A 166 -11.08 23.37 -12.97
C THR A 166 -10.58 24.81 -12.84
N THR A 167 -11.53 25.74 -12.76
CA THR A 167 -11.28 27.17 -12.51
C THR A 167 -10.58 27.31 -11.18
N THR A 168 -9.41 27.95 -11.13
CA THR A 168 -8.65 28.11 -9.88
C THR A 168 -9.34 29.07 -8.90
N PRO A 169 -8.99 29.04 -7.60
CA PRO A 169 -9.66 29.81 -6.56
C PRO A 169 -9.58 31.32 -6.79
N VAL A 170 -10.64 32.03 -6.40
CA VAL A 170 -10.67 33.49 -6.37
C VAL A 170 -10.37 33.92 -4.93
N PRO A 171 -9.18 34.49 -4.65
CA PRO A 171 -8.84 34.88 -3.28
C PRO A 171 -9.70 36.07 -2.83
N ASP A 172 -9.92 36.17 -1.53
CA ASP A 172 -10.63 37.32 -0.94
C ASP A 172 -10.00 38.65 -1.37
N GLY A 173 -10.85 39.64 -1.66
CA GLY A 173 -10.47 40.95 -2.19
C GLY A 173 -10.04 40.99 -3.67
N ALA A 174 -10.16 39.89 -4.43
CA ALA A 174 -9.91 39.91 -5.87
C ALA A 174 -10.90 40.82 -6.62
N SER A 175 -10.40 41.62 -7.56
CA SER A 175 -11.25 42.57 -8.29
C SER A 175 -12.25 41.88 -9.23
N GLY A 176 -13.52 42.25 -9.09
CA GLY A 176 -14.61 41.91 -10.01
C GLY A 176 -14.95 40.42 -10.09
N ARG A 177 -14.62 39.62 -9.07
CA ARG A 177 -14.92 38.19 -8.97
C ARG A 177 -15.18 37.83 -7.51
N ILE A 178 -15.93 36.76 -7.27
CA ILE A 178 -16.15 36.21 -5.93
C ILE A 178 -15.87 34.71 -5.91
N GLU A 179 -15.45 34.19 -4.76
CA GLU A 179 -15.08 32.79 -4.57
C GLU A 179 -16.23 31.82 -4.85
N ALA A 180 -17.44 32.15 -4.36
CA ALA A 180 -18.63 31.34 -4.53
C ALA A 180 -18.95 31.03 -6.00
N ASP A 181 -18.63 31.95 -6.93
CA ASP A 181 -18.84 31.72 -8.35
C ASP A 181 -17.83 30.72 -8.94
N ALA A 182 -16.57 30.73 -8.50
CA ALA A 182 -15.60 29.73 -8.95
C ALA A 182 -16.03 28.31 -8.54
N ILE A 183 -16.54 28.15 -7.31
CA ILE A 183 -17.09 26.90 -6.80
C ILE A 183 -18.29 26.46 -7.67
N ARG A 184 -19.29 27.35 -7.82
CA ARG A 184 -20.52 27.05 -8.59
C ARG A 184 -20.24 26.66 -10.04
N TYR A 185 -19.30 27.35 -10.71
CA TYR A 185 -18.98 27.06 -12.11
C TYR A 185 -18.18 25.76 -12.25
N ASN A 186 -17.32 25.45 -11.28
CA ASN A 186 -16.64 24.17 -11.23
C ASN A 186 -17.61 23.01 -11.01
N GLU A 187 -18.64 23.16 -10.19
CA GLU A 187 -19.70 22.15 -10.03
C GLU A 187 -20.43 21.88 -11.36
N ILE A 188 -20.82 22.95 -12.08
CA ILE A 188 -21.45 22.85 -13.40
C ILE A 188 -20.52 22.14 -14.38
N ALA A 189 -19.26 22.57 -14.45
CA ALA A 189 -18.27 22.01 -15.36
C ALA A 189 -18.00 20.54 -15.04
N ALA A 190 -17.79 20.19 -13.77
CA ALA A 190 -17.56 18.82 -13.32
C ALA A 190 -18.74 17.89 -13.67
N GLY A 191 -19.98 18.39 -13.53
CA GLY A 191 -21.19 17.68 -13.96
C GLY A 191 -21.18 17.36 -15.47
N ILE A 192 -20.81 18.34 -16.30
CA ILE A 192 -20.69 18.14 -17.76
C ILE A 192 -19.56 17.16 -18.08
N MET A 193 -18.37 17.34 -17.50
CA MET A 193 -17.21 16.49 -17.80
C MET A 193 -17.47 15.03 -17.42
N THR A 194 -18.12 14.80 -16.28
CA THR A 194 -18.54 13.46 -15.85
C THR A 194 -19.52 12.84 -16.84
N GLN A 195 -20.54 13.60 -17.27
CA GLN A 195 -21.53 13.12 -18.26
C GLN A 195 -20.89 12.79 -19.61
N GLU A 196 -19.88 13.56 -20.01
CA GLU A 196 -19.25 13.46 -21.33
C GLU A 196 -18.01 12.55 -21.34
N GLY A 197 -17.60 11.99 -20.20
CA GLY A 197 -16.41 11.14 -20.07
C GLY A 197 -15.10 11.90 -20.30
N VAL A 198 -15.03 13.18 -19.88
CA VAL A 198 -13.84 14.02 -20.00
C VAL A 198 -13.06 14.00 -18.68
N ALA A 199 -11.75 13.78 -18.75
CA ALA A 199 -10.91 13.74 -17.55
C ALA A 199 -10.82 15.12 -16.88
N ILE A 200 -10.83 15.15 -15.54
CA ILE A 200 -10.69 16.39 -14.76
C ILE A 200 -9.27 16.49 -14.18
N ASN A 201 -8.66 17.66 -14.36
CA ASN A 201 -7.48 18.13 -13.66
C ASN A 201 -7.93 19.16 -12.62
N ASP A 202 -8.04 18.75 -11.36
CA ASP A 202 -8.60 19.59 -10.30
C ASP A 202 -7.57 20.59 -9.75
N LEU A 203 -7.34 21.66 -10.51
CA LEU A 203 -6.46 22.76 -10.12
C LEU A 203 -7.08 23.64 -9.02
N PHE A 204 -8.42 23.63 -8.85
CA PHE A 204 -9.10 24.38 -7.80
C PHE A 204 -8.69 23.87 -6.42
N THR A 205 -8.93 22.59 -6.15
CA THR A 205 -8.62 21.98 -4.84
C THR A 205 -7.13 22.07 -4.54
N PHE A 206 -6.29 21.71 -5.53
CA PHE A 206 -4.83 21.83 -5.40
C PHE A 206 -4.40 23.25 -5.02
N ALA A 207 -4.91 24.27 -5.71
CA ALA A 207 -4.54 25.64 -5.43
C ALA A 207 -5.11 26.17 -4.10
N SER A 208 -6.31 25.72 -3.70
CA SER A 208 -6.93 26.08 -2.42
C SER A 208 -6.12 25.56 -1.24
N GLU A 209 -5.66 24.30 -1.30
CA GLU A 209 -4.88 23.67 -0.23
C GLU A 209 -3.50 24.33 -0.04
N ASN A 210 -2.96 24.94 -1.09
CA ASN A 210 -1.63 25.57 -1.11
C ASN A 210 -1.70 27.11 -1.16
N GLN A 211 -2.90 27.69 -1.05
CA GLN A 211 -3.19 29.05 -1.52
C GLN A 211 -2.25 30.13 -0.96
N VAL A 212 -1.96 30.06 0.35
CA VAL A 212 -1.12 31.02 1.07
C VAL A 212 0.30 31.10 0.50
N GLU A 213 0.84 29.98 0.03
CA GLU A 213 2.20 29.90 -0.47
C GLU A 213 2.29 30.25 -1.97
N ILE A 214 1.30 29.83 -2.75
CA ILE A 214 1.44 29.78 -4.20
C ILE A 214 0.63 30.83 -4.96
N GLN A 215 -0.43 31.41 -4.36
CA GLN A 215 -1.29 32.38 -5.01
C GLN A 215 -0.94 33.81 -4.60
N LEU A 216 -1.04 34.76 -5.53
CA LEU A 216 -0.81 36.18 -5.22
C LEU A 216 -1.98 36.74 -4.40
N ARG A 217 -1.66 37.55 -3.38
CA ARG A 217 -2.67 38.18 -2.52
C ARG A 217 -3.66 39.02 -3.35
N GLN A 218 -4.97 38.83 -3.12
CA GLN A 218 -6.06 39.54 -3.81
C GLN A 218 -6.00 39.45 -5.35
N ASN A 219 -5.35 38.41 -5.88
CA ASN A 219 -5.13 38.27 -7.31
C ASN A 219 -5.27 36.80 -7.72
N VAL A 220 -6.07 36.55 -8.75
CA VAL A 220 -6.33 35.19 -9.25
C VAL A 220 -5.07 34.52 -9.82
N HIS A 221 -4.00 35.27 -10.09
CA HIS A 221 -2.74 34.77 -10.62
C HIS A 221 -1.81 34.23 -9.52
N PHE A 222 -0.85 33.43 -9.93
CA PHE A 222 0.05 32.69 -9.04
C PHE A 222 1.47 33.24 -9.07
N THR A 223 2.24 32.88 -8.04
CA THR A 223 3.69 33.07 -8.02
C THR A 223 4.36 32.17 -9.06
N GLU A 224 5.64 32.41 -9.33
CA GLU A 224 6.44 31.50 -10.18
C GLU A 224 6.39 30.05 -9.65
N ARG A 225 6.52 29.87 -8.33
CA ARG A 225 6.40 28.56 -7.68
C ARG A 225 5.03 27.93 -7.91
N GLY A 226 3.96 28.71 -7.82
CA GLY A 226 2.60 28.21 -8.09
C GLY A 226 2.42 27.73 -9.53
N TYR A 227 2.96 28.46 -10.51
CA TYR A 227 2.93 28.02 -11.91
C TYR A 227 3.80 26.79 -12.18
N GLN A 228 4.93 26.63 -11.49
CA GLN A 228 5.72 25.40 -11.56
C GLN A 228 4.90 24.20 -11.08
N LEU A 229 4.27 24.29 -9.91
CA LEU A 229 3.48 23.19 -9.34
C LEU A 229 2.22 22.86 -10.15
N MET A 230 1.52 23.87 -10.67
CA MET A 230 0.40 23.61 -11.59
C MET A 230 0.87 22.96 -12.89
N ALA A 231 2.08 23.27 -13.37
CA ALA A 231 2.63 22.61 -14.54
C ALA A 231 2.96 21.13 -14.27
N ASP A 232 3.35 20.75 -13.05
CA ASP A 232 3.50 19.34 -12.65
C ASP A 232 2.16 18.59 -12.80
N MET A 233 1.09 19.14 -12.21
CA MET A 233 -0.27 18.61 -12.33
C MET A 233 -0.74 18.49 -13.79
N VAL A 234 -0.53 19.53 -14.59
CA VAL A 234 -0.90 19.54 -16.02
C VAL A 234 -0.09 18.53 -16.81
N ALA A 235 1.22 18.45 -16.61
CA ALA A 235 2.09 17.51 -17.31
C ALA A 235 1.75 16.06 -16.97
N GLY A 236 1.49 15.74 -15.71
CA GLY A 236 1.05 14.41 -15.27
C GLY A 236 -0.24 13.97 -15.96
N LYS A 237 -1.25 14.84 -16.01
CA LYS A 237 -2.52 14.53 -16.69
C LYS A 237 -2.36 14.34 -18.20
N ILE A 238 -1.50 15.15 -18.84
CA ILE A 238 -1.20 14.99 -20.27
C ILE A 238 -0.47 13.68 -20.55
N ARG A 239 0.53 13.31 -19.74
CA ARG A 239 1.23 12.01 -19.86
C ARG A 239 0.25 10.84 -19.79
N ASN A 240 -0.68 10.88 -18.85
CA ASN A 240 -1.70 9.83 -18.70
C ASN A 240 -2.59 9.72 -19.94
N ALA A 241 -3.11 10.84 -20.44
CA ALA A 241 -3.99 10.84 -21.62
C ALA A 241 -3.25 10.38 -22.89
N LEU A 242 -1.97 10.72 -23.04
CA LEU A 242 -1.13 10.22 -24.13
C LEU A 242 -0.90 8.71 -24.03
N ALA A 243 -0.62 8.21 -22.82
CA ALA A 243 -0.47 6.78 -22.58
C ALA A 243 -1.76 6.01 -22.90
N GLU A 244 -2.92 6.42 -22.36
CA GLU A 244 -4.23 5.82 -22.66
C GLU A 244 -4.52 5.73 -24.16
N ARG A 245 -4.15 6.76 -24.91
CA ARG A 245 -4.30 6.78 -26.38
C ARG A 245 -3.36 5.82 -27.10
N GLU A 246 -2.13 5.68 -26.65
CA GLU A 246 -1.18 4.71 -27.22
C GLU A 246 -1.67 3.27 -26.97
N ILE A 247 -2.27 3.02 -25.80
CA ILE A 247 -2.81 1.72 -25.38
C ILE A 247 -4.06 1.36 -26.17
N THR A 248 -5.02 2.26 -26.27
CA THR A 248 -6.26 2.02 -27.05
C THR A 248 -5.97 1.82 -28.54
N ALA A 249 -4.84 2.32 -29.04
CA ALA A 249 -4.38 2.10 -30.41
C ALA A 249 -3.56 0.80 -30.58
N ALA A 250 -3.03 0.21 -29.51
CA ALA A 250 -2.24 -1.02 -29.54
C ALA A 250 -3.09 -2.22 -29.07
N PRO A 251 -3.29 -3.26 -29.89
CA PRO A 251 -3.96 -4.46 -29.41
C PRO A 251 -3.15 -5.06 -28.25
N GLU A 252 -3.84 -5.52 -27.19
CA GLU A 252 -3.24 -6.32 -26.12
C GLU A 252 -2.43 -7.47 -26.74
N ARG A 253 -1.12 -7.46 -26.54
CA ARG A 253 -0.25 -8.52 -27.08
C ARG A 253 -0.05 -9.58 -26.02
N ILE A 254 -0.68 -10.73 -26.25
CA ILE A 254 -0.60 -11.88 -25.36
C ILE A 254 0.47 -12.83 -25.90
N THR A 255 1.48 -13.11 -25.08
CA THR A 255 2.46 -14.17 -25.34
C THR A 255 2.15 -15.35 -24.42
N TYR A 256 1.80 -16.48 -25.01
CA TYR A 256 1.53 -17.72 -24.29
C TYR A 256 2.81 -18.47 -23.99
N ILE A 257 2.95 -18.91 -22.74
CA ILE A 257 4.05 -19.73 -22.24
C ILE A 257 3.50 -21.07 -21.77
N GLY A 258 4.17 -22.17 -22.09
CA GLY A 258 3.80 -23.52 -21.72
C GLY A 258 5.01 -24.30 -21.21
N PRO A 259 4.85 -25.24 -20.26
CA PRO A 259 5.98 -25.99 -19.69
C PRO A 259 6.68 -26.89 -20.73
N GLN A 260 5.99 -27.25 -21.81
CA GLN A 260 6.50 -28.02 -22.95
C GLN A 260 6.65 -27.17 -24.21
N GLY A 261 6.62 -25.83 -24.09
CA GLY A 261 6.76 -24.91 -25.21
C GLY A 261 8.17 -24.89 -25.80
N ASP A 262 8.34 -24.12 -26.87
CA ASP A 262 9.63 -23.84 -27.51
C ASP A 262 9.82 -22.33 -27.62
N ASP A 263 10.94 -21.79 -27.15
CA ASP A 263 11.22 -20.35 -27.19
C ASP A 263 11.32 -19.77 -28.61
N ASN A 264 11.40 -20.62 -29.64
CA ASN A 264 11.33 -20.22 -31.04
C ASN A 264 9.90 -20.26 -31.61
N ALA A 265 8.92 -20.74 -30.86
CA ALA A 265 7.53 -20.79 -31.28
C ALA A 265 6.89 -19.39 -31.35
N ALA A 266 5.75 -19.31 -32.04
CA ALA A 266 5.04 -18.07 -32.29
C ALA A 266 4.59 -17.34 -31.00
N GLY A 267 4.44 -18.06 -29.87
CA GLY A 267 3.92 -17.50 -28.62
C GLY A 267 2.40 -17.40 -28.61
N THR A 268 1.72 -18.23 -29.40
CA THR A 268 0.26 -18.39 -29.40
C THR A 268 -0.12 -19.54 -28.47
N GLU A 269 -1.39 -19.66 -28.08
CA GLU A 269 -1.86 -20.75 -27.21
C GLU A 269 -1.54 -22.15 -27.79
N ALA A 270 -1.70 -22.33 -29.12
CA ALA A 270 -1.41 -23.59 -29.80
C ALA A 270 0.10 -23.85 -30.03
N ALA A 271 0.92 -22.80 -30.00
CA ALA A 271 2.37 -22.87 -30.18
C ALA A 271 3.07 -21.96 -29.15
N PRO A 272 3.02 -22.33 -27.86
CA PRO A 272 3.49 -21.50 -26.76
C PRO A 272 5.02 -21.48 -26.71
N ARG A 273 5.56 -20.37 -26.19
CA ARG A 273 6.98 -20.30 -25.82
C ARG A 273 7.24 -21.04 -24.51
N ARG A 274 8.50 -21.23 -24.14
CA ARG A 274 8.86 -22.02 -22.95
C ARG A 274 9.22 -21.16 -21.74
N SER A 275 10.04 -20.14 -21.95
CA SER A 275 10.71 -19.41 -20.88
C SER A 275 9.93 -18.17 -20.46
N ILE A 276 9.52 -18.12 -19.20
CA ILE A 276 8.79 -16.99 -18.62
C ILE A 276 9.69 -15.74 -18.60
N GLN A 277 10.93 -15.88 -18.11
CA GLN A 277 11.85 -14.73 -18.00
C GLN A 277 12.10 -14.08 -19.36
N ARG A 278 12.32 -14.89 -20.41
CA ARG A 278 12.56 -14.37 -21.76
C ARG A 278 11.35 -13.60 -22.30
N ALA A 279 10.13 -14.03 -21.98
CA ALA A 279 8.92 -13.31 -22.38
C ALA A 279 8.82 -11.96 -21.65
N LEU A 280 9.07 -11.93 -20.33
CA LEU A 280 9.07 -10.71 -19.52
C LEU A 280 10.17 -9.72 -19.97
N ASP A 281 11.36 -10.20 -20.31
CA ASP A 281 12.45 -9.36 -20.83
C ASP A 281 12.10 -8.68 -22.15
N ASN A 282 11.15 -9.23 -22.92
CA ASN A 282 10.70 -8.70 -24.20
C ASN A 282 9.37 -7.95 -24.12
N ALA A 283 8.68 -7.99 -22.98
CA ALA A 283 7.40 -7.34 -22.78
C ALA A 283 7.54 -5.81 -22.84
N LYS A 284 6.54 -5.17 -23.42
CA LYS A 284 6.34 -3.71 -23.47
C LYS A 284 5.12 -3.34 -22.63
N PRO A 285 4.96 -2.06 -22.25
CA PRO A 285 3.75 -1.61 -21.57
C PRO A 285 2.46 -2.09 -22.28
N GLY A 286 1.56 -2.71 -21.52
CA GLY A 286 0.30 -3.27 -22.02
C GLY A 286 0.38 -4.73 -22.50
N ASP A 287 1.58 -5.32 -22.59
CA ASP A 287 1.74 -6.72 -22.97
C ASP A 287 1.37 -7.66 -21.81
N VAL A 288 0.88 -8.85 -22.18
CA VAL A 288 0.55 -9.94 -21.25
C VAL A 288 1.40 -11.17 -21.55
N VAL A 289 2.09 -11.67 -20.54
CA VAL A 289 2.73 -12.99 -20.52
C VAL A 289 1.76 -13.95 -19.82
N ARG A 290 1.11 -14.82 -20.59
CA ARG A 290 0.07 -15.73 -20.10
C ARG A 290 0.60 -17.16 -20.01
N LEU A 291 0.56 -17.74 -18.81
CA LEU A 291 1.00 -19.10 -18.56
C LEU A 291 -0.17 -20.08 -18.78
N LEU A 292 0.05 -21.07 -19.64
CA LEU A 292 -0.83 -22.23 -19.78
C LEU A 292 -0.81 -23.09 -18.51
N PRO A 293 -1.82 -23.96 -18.29
CA PRO A 293 -1.82 -24.89 -17.17
C PRO A 293 -0.55 -25.75 -17.16
N GLY A 294 0.04 -25.93 -15.98
CA GLY A 294 1.29 -26.70 -15.82
C GLY A 294 2.21 -26.16 -14.75
N VAL A 295 3.31 -26.89 -14.52
CA VAL A 295 4.31 -26.56 -13.49
C VAL A 295 5.54 -25.95 -14.14
N TYR A 296 5.86 -24.71 -13.75
CA TYR A 296 7.01 -23.94 -14.19
C TYR A 296 8.04 -23.89 -13.07
N ARG A 297 9.29 -24.29 -13.38
CA ARG A 297 10.42 -24.28 -12.44
C ARG A 297 11.35 -23.11 -12.72
N GLU A 298 10.77 -21.91 -12.80
CA GLU A 298 11.49 -20.65 -12.97
C GLU A 298 11.19 -19.72 -11.80
N ARG A 299 12.23 -19.08 -11.27
CA ARG A 299 12.09 -17.86 -10.46
C ARG A 299 12.40 -16.68 -11.37
N VAL A 300 11.49 -15.72 -11.46
CA VAL A 300 11.56 -14.63 -12.45
C VAL A 300 11.70 -13.26 -11.80
N VAL A 301 12.32 -12.35 -12.54
CA VAL A 301 12.49 -10.95 -12.15
C VAL A 301 11.92 -10.05 -13.24
N ILE A 302 10.92 -9.24 -12.89
CA ILE A 302 10.37 -8.21 -13.75
C ILE A 302 11.18 -6.93 -13.53
N THR A 303 11.96 -6.56 -14.54
CA THR A 303 12.77 -5.33 -14.57
C THR A 303 12.26 -4.31 -15.59
N LYS A 304 11.25 -4.69 -16.39
CA LYS A 304 10.57 -3.82 -17.35
C LYS A 304 9.10 -3.71 -16.96
N GLY A 305 8.71 -2.50 -16.59
CA GLY A 305 7.38 -2.19 -16.09
C GLY A 305 6.45 -1.65 -17.17
N GLY A 306 5.21 -1.42 -16.77
CA GLY A 306 4.20 -0.75 -17.57
C GLY A 306 4.19 0.78 -17.39
N THR A 307 3.27 1.41 -18.10
CA THR A 307 2.91 2.82 -17.96
C THR A 307 1.51 2.93 -17.33
N TYR A 308 1.10 4.15 -16.98
CA TYR A 308 -0.24 4.39 -16.45
C TYR A 308 -1.30 3.86 -17.44
N GLY A 309 -2.20 3.00 -16.95
CA GLY A 309 -3.21 2.33 -17.77
C GLY A 309 -2.72 1.12 -18.60
N ALA A 310 -1.40 0.90 -18.74
CA ALA A 310 -0.83 -0.23 -19.48
C ALA A 310 0.24 -0.97 -18.67
N PRO A 311 -0.19 -1.81 -17.72
CA PRO A 311 0.75 -2.64 -16.98
C PRO A 311 1.42 -3.66 -17.90
N VAL A 312 2.63 -4.10 -17.51
CA VAL A 312 3.15 -5.40 -17.96
C VAL A 312 2.54 -6.46 -17.05
N THR A 313 1.86 -7.44 -17.64
CA THR A 313 1.11 -8.45 -16.87
C THR A 313 1.73 -9.83 -17.00
N LEU A 314 2.00 -10.49 -15.86
CA LEU A 314 2.23 -11.92 -15.75
C LEU A 314 0.95 -12.57 -15.20
N GLU A 315 0.32 -13.41 -16.01
CA GLU A 315 -0.98 -14.02 -15.70
C GLU A 315 -0.95 -15.54 -15.86
N GLY A 316 -1.56 -16.26 -14.92
CA GLY A 316 -1.80 -17.70 -15.05
C GLY A 316 -3.21 -18.02 -15.55
N MET A 317 -3.31 -19.04 -16.40
CA MET A 317 -4.55 -19.79 -16.57
C MET A 317 -4.75 -20.75 -15.39
N ASP A 318 -5.97 -21.26 -15.21
CA ASP A 318 -6.26 -22.20 -14.12
C ASP A 318 -5.33 -23.43 -14.18
N GLY A 319 -4.66 -23.74 -13.07
CA GLY A 319 -3.63 -24.78 -12.99
C GLY A 319 -2.21 -24.36 -13.41
N ALA A 320 -1.94 -23.06 -13.66
CA ALA A 320 -0.58 -22.55 -13.83
C ALA A 320 0.11 -22.38 -12.46
N VAL A 321 1.18 -23.16 -12.25
CA VAL A 321 1.91 -23.24 -10.98
C VAL A 321 3.38 -22.89 -11.17
N MET A 322 3.90 -21.97 -10.36
CA MET A 322 5.33 -21.67 -10.31
C MET A 322 5.99 -22.21 -9.05
N GLU A 323 7.05 -22.99 -9.22
CA GLU A 323 7.85 -23.61 -8.15
C GLU A 323 9.08 -22.77 -7.81
N GLY A 324 9.22 -22.41 -6.54
CA GLY A 324 10.35 -21.60 -6.06
C GLY A 324 11.54 -22.39 -5.48
N HIS A 325 11.43 -23.71 -5.34
CA HIS A 325 12.47 -24.53 -4.72
C HIS A 325 13.58 -24.89 -5.73
N ASP A 326 14.75 -25.26 -5.22
CA ASP A 326 15.82 -25.82 -6.04
C ASP A 326 15.59 -27.31 -6.29
N ASP A 327 15.99 -27.80 -7.46
CA ASP A 327 15.92 -29.24 -7.79
C ASP A 327 17.11 -29.97 -7.15
N ILE A 328 16.97 -30.26 -5.86
CA ILE A 328 17.98 -30.93 -5.04
C ILE A 328 17.45 -32.30 -4.65
N ALA A 329 18.19 -33.35 -5.02
CA ALA A 329 17.99 -34.70 -4.50
C ALA A 329 18.86 -34.90 -3.24
N PRO A 330 18.29 -34.82 -2.01
CA PRO A 330 19.07 -34.97 -0.80
C PRO A 330 19.57 -36.41 -0.63
N SER A 331 20.84 -36.55 -0.22
CA SER A 331 21.45 -37.84 0.09
C SER A 331 21.56 -38.00 1.61
N TRP A 332 20.46 -38.45 2.22
CA TRP A 332 20.36 -38.57 3.67
C TRP A 332 21.26 -39.69 4.24
N SER A 333 22.02 -39.35 5.28
CA SER A 333 22.67 -40.30 6.17
C SER A 333 22.19 -40.09 7.60
N GLU A 334 22.06 -41.17 8.37
CA GLU A 334 21.70 -41.07 9.78
C GLU A 334 22.88 -40.47 10.57
N ALA A 335 22.56 -39.51 11.43
CA ALA A 335 23.48 -38.73 12.24
C ALA A 335 23.54 -39.27 13.68
N VAL A 336 23.89 -40.56 13.81
CA VAL A 336 23.89 -41.28 15.10
C VAL A 336 24.82 -40.68 16.14
N ASP A 337 25.83 -39.92 15.72
CA ASP A 337 26.72 -39.15 16.60
C ASP A 337 26.02 -37.96 17.29
N ILE A 338 24.83 -37.55 16.83
CA ILE A 338 24.00 -36.53 17.47
C ILE A 338 22.94 -37.18 18.35
N ALA A 339 22.03 -37.95 17.74
CA ALA A 339 20.98 -38.72 18.39
C ALA A 339 20.29 -39.67 17.38
N PRO A 340 19.65 -40.76 17.84
CA PRO A 340 18.81 -41.60 16.99
C PRO A 340 17.70 -40.79 16.30
N GLY A 341 17.45 -41.07 15.02
CA GLY A 341 16.42 -40.37 14.24
C GLY A 341 16.79 -38.96 13.77
N VAL A 342 18.03 -38.51 14.02
CA VAL A 342 18.59 -37.32 13.36
C VAL A 342 19.21 -37.76 12.05
N TYR A 343 18.95 -37.02 10.98
CA TYR A 343 19.56 -37.25 9.67
C TYR A 343 20.26 -36.00 9.18
N ARG A 344 21.21 -36.18 8.27
CA ARG A 344 21.94 -35.08 7.62
C ARG A 344 22.07 -35.30 6.12
N THR A 345 22.12 -34.22 5.38
CA THR A 345 22.47 -34.19 3.95
C THR A 345 23.36 -32.99 3.68
N THR A 346 24.22 -33.07 2.66
CA THR A 346 24.96 -31.92 2.17
C THR A 346 24.01 -30.97 1.43
N LEU A 347 24.14 -29.67 1.66
CA LEU A 347 23.41 -28.61 0.97
C LEU A 347 24.37 -27.45 0.68
N ALA A 348 24.41 -26.95 -0.56
CA ALA A 348 25.39 -25.95 -0.95
C ALA A 348 25.21 -24.58 -0.26
N THR A 349 23.95 -24.22 -0.01
CA THR A 349 23.53 -22.93 0.56
C THR A 349 22.47 -23.16 1.64
N GLU A 350 22.35 -22.21 2.56
CA GLU A 350 21.32 -22.25 3.60
C GLU A 350 19.92 -22.11 2.99
N PRO A 351 18.99 -23.04 3.25
CA PRO A 351 17.63 -22.91 2.76
C PRO A 351 16.85 -21.90 3.62
N ARG A 352 15.94 -21.16 3.00
CA ARG A 352 15.04 -20.22 3.68
C ARG A 352 13.63 -20.76 3.89
N ALA A 353 13.26 -21.80 3.14
CA ALA A 353 12.11 -22.65 3.44
C ALA A 353 12.46 -24.11 3.13
N VAL A 354 11.89 -25.03 3.90
CA VAL A 354 11.98 -26.47 3.66
C VAL A 354 10.58 -27.04 3.74
N ILE A 355 10.17 -27.80 2.74
CA ILE A 355 8.83 -28.36 2.64
C ILE A 355 8.95 -29.88 2.68
N VAL A 356 8.20 -30.51 3.59
CA VAL A 356 8.18 -31.96 3.83
C VAL A 356 6.75 -32.46 3.60
N ASP A 357 6.55 -33.31 2.61
CA ASP A 357 5.23 -33.84 2.22
C ASP A 357 4.16 -32.74 2.06
N GLY A 358 4.57 -31.61 1.47
CA GLY A 358 3.71 -30.44 1.29
C GLY A 358 3.45 -29.63 2.57
N LYS A 359 4.22 -29.78 3.65
CA LYS A 359 4.10 -28.94 4.85
C LYS A 359 5.40 -28.24 5.17
N GLN A 360 5.34 -26.98 5.58
CA GLN A 360 6.54 -26.20 5.82
C GLN A 360 7.19 -26.54 7.16
N LEU A 361 8.44 -26.97 7.14
CA LEU A 361 9.22 -27.36 8.31
C LEU A 361 9.62 -26.15 9.17
N VAL A 362 9.68 -26.34 10.49
CA VAL A 362 10.30 -25.36 11.40
C VAL A 362 11.80 -25.29 11.14
N LEU A 363 12.33 -24.11 10.84
CA LEU A 363 13.76 -23.88 10.62
C LEU A 363 14.40 -23.16 11.80
N LEU A 364 15.47 -23.75 12.32
CA LEU A 364 16.33 -23.19 13.36
C LEU A 364 17.46 -22.37 12.73
N ASP A 365 17.90 -21.31 13.42
CA ASP A 365 19.01 -20.46 12.98
C ASP A 365 20.27 -20.76 13.81
N GLU A 366 21.32 -21.25 13.14
CA GLU A 366 22.60 -21.58 13.78
C GLU A 366 23.20 -20.37 14.52
N SER A 367 22.92 -19.13 14.08
CA SER A 367 23.46 -17.91 14.70
C SER A 367 22.99 -17.71 16.15
N ARG A 368 21.95 -18.42 16.57
CA ARG A 368 21.36 -18.33 17.91
C ARG A 368 21.96 -19.27 18.93
N PHE A 369 22.92 -20.09 18.52
CA PHE A 369 23.51 -21.11 19.39
C PHE A 369 24.97 -20.82 19.72
N PRO A 370 25.43 -21.13 20.95
CA PRO A 370 24.61 -21.56 22.09
C PRO A 370 23.75 -20.41 22.63
N ARG A 371 22.53 -20.72 23.05
CA ARG A 371 21.61 -19.73 23.65
C ARG A 371 21.67 -19.81 25.16
N ALA A 372 21.89 -18.66 25.82
CA ALA A 372 21.71 -18.56 27.26
C ALA A 372 20.22 -18.44 27.61
N GLU A 373 19.74 -19.30 28.49
CA GLU A 373 18.38 -19.27 29.04
C GLU A 373 18.34 -18.52 30.38
N SER A 374 17.14 -18.16 30.84
CA SER A 374 16.95 -17.35 32.06
C SER A 374 17.42 -18.05 33.35
N ASN A 375 17.56 -19.37 33.34
CA ASN A 375 18.10 -20.17 34.44
C ASN A 375 19.65 -20.26 34.40
N GLY A 376 20.31 -19.62 33.44
CA GLY A 376 21.77 -19.65 33.24
C GLY A 376 22.27 -20.82 32.41
N GLU A 377 21.41 -21.76 32.00
CA GLU A 377 21.78 -22.87 31.11
C GLU A 377 22.13 -22.35 29.71
N LYS A 378 23.12 -22.98 29.07
CA LYS A 378 23.47 -22.72 27.67
C LYS A 378 23.00 -23.87 26.79
N ILE A 379 21.88 -23.66 26.11
CA ILE A 379 21.30 -24.63 25.19
C ILE A 379 22.08 -24.61 23.87
N THR A 380 22.67 -25.75 23.51
CA THR A 380 23.27 -25.97 22.20
C THR A 380 22.23 -26.52 21.22
N TRP A 381 22.46 -26.35 19.92
CA TRP A 381 21.58 -26.97 18.93
C TRP A 381 21.60 -28.50 19.05
N SER A 382 22.76 -29.11 19.32
CA SER A 382 22.87 -30.57 19.46
C SER A 382 22.04 -31.11 20.62
N ARG A 383 22.01 -30.37 21.74
CA ARG A 383 21.15 -30.68 22.88
C ARG A 383 19.68 -30.62 22.51
N LEU A 384 19.22 -29.59 21.78
CA LEU A 384 17.84 -29.55 21.28
C LEU A 384 17.53 -30.72 20.35
N PHE A 385 18.46 -31.09 19.47
CA PHE A 385 18.28 -32.27 18.62
C PHE A 385 18.20 -33.58 19.40
N GLN A 386 18.76 -33.66 20.61
CA GLN A 386 18.64 -34.80 21.51
C GLN A 386 17.34 -34.80 22.32
N THR A 387 16.92 -33.65 22.85
CA THR A 387 15.83 -33.58 23.85
C THR A 387 14.54 -32.93 23.38
N GLY A 388 14.55 -32.22 22.27
CA GLY A 388 13.41 -31.45 21.76
C GLY A 388 13.25 -30.11 22.47
N PHE A 389 12.04 -29.55 22.40
CA PHE A 389 11.73 -28.16 22.79
C PHE A 389 10.94 -28.10 24.10
N ASP A 390 11.36 -27.21 25.00
CA ASP A 390 10.73 -26.87 26.29
C ASP A 390 10.02 -28.08 26.96
N LYS A 391 8.70 -28.04 27.17
CA LYS A 391 8.00 -29.06 27.99
C LYS A 391 7.61 -30.31 27.22
N GLY A 392 7.30 -30.19 25.94
CA GLY A 392 6.80 -31.29 25.12
C GLY A 392 7.85 -32.04 24.31
N GLY A 393 9.10 -31.57 24.30
CA GLY A 393 10.18 -32.19 23.55
C GLY A 393 9.88 -32.20 22.06
N TRP A 394 9.97 -33.37 21.43
CA TRP A 394 9.67 -33.56 20.00
C TRP A 394 8.19 -33.80 19.71
N LYS A 395 7.36 -34.11 20.71
CA LYS A 395 5.94 -34.44 20.53
C LYS A 395 5.15 -33.31 19.87
N TYR A 396 5.50 -32.06 20.17
CA TYR A 396 4.73 -30.89 19.75
C TYR A 396 5.33 -30.15 18.55
N VAL A 397 6.66 -30.18 18.41
CA VAL A 397 7.36 -29.73 17.21
C VAL A 397 7.58 -30.97 16.33
N GLN A 398 6.61 -31.25 15.45
CA GLN A 398 6.53 -32.48 14.65
C GLN A 398 7.74 -32.72 13.73
N GLY A 399 8.54 -31.68 13.48
CA GLY A 399 9.88 -31.76 12.92
C GLY A 399 10.56 -30.39 12.90
N ALA A 400 11.88 -30.40 12.92
CA ALA A 400 12.69 -29.19 12.77
C ALA A 400 13.98 -29.47 12.00
N GLY A 401 14.48 -28.46 11.31
CA GLY A 401 15.72 -28.50 10.55
C GLY A 401 16.68 -27.38 10.92
N LEU A 402 17.97 -27.62 10.76
CA LEU A 402 19.03 -26.65 11.00
C LEU A 402 20.11 -26.80 9.92
N TYR A 403 20.56 -25.68 9.36
CA TYR A 403 21.70 -25.66 8.45
C TYR A 403 22.97 -25.26 9.22
N LEU A 404 24.02 -26.08 9.11
CA LEU A 404 25.32 -25.85 9.72
C LEU A 404 26.25 -25.18 8.70
N ARG A 405 26.41 -23.85 8.76
CA ARG A 405 26.99 -23.05 7.66
C ARG A 405 28.42 -23.44 7.32
N LYS A 406 29.25 -23.70 8.34
CA LYS A 406 30.64 -24.11 8.15
C LYS A 406 30.78 -25.49 7.51
N LYS A 407 29.84 -26.39 7.80
CA LYS A 407 29.87 -27.77 7.28
C LYS A 407 29.14 -27.93 5.95
N LYS A 408 28.27 -26.97 5.60
CA LYS A 408 27.36 -27.08 4.44
C LYS A 408 26.47 -28.33 4.55
N GLU A 409 25.99 -28.58 5.76
CA GLU A 409 25.14 -29.72 6.09
C GLU A 409 23.81 -29.22 6.62
N PHE A 410 22.71 -29.81 6.12
CA PHE A 410 21.39 -29.64 6.71
C PHE A 410 21.07 -30.86 7.57
N ILE A 411 20.78 -30.61 8.85
CA ILE A 411 20.34 -31.64 9.79
C ILE A 411 18.83 -31.53 10.02
N ILE A 412 18.18 -32.68 10.16
CA ILE A 412 16.73 -32.75 10.37
C ILE A 412 16.38 -33.84 11.39
N ARG A 413 15.33 -33.61 12.15
CA ARG A 413 14.70 -34.61 13.01
C ARG A 413 13.20 -34.40 13.03
N PHE A 414 12.48 -35.52 13.09
CA PHE A 414 11.03 -35.55 13.27
C PHE A 414 10.65 -36.20 14.59
N ASP A 415 9.45 -35.89 15.06
CA ASP A 415 8.82 -36.65 16.13
C ASP A 415 8.74 -38.15 15.77
N GLY A 416 8.91 -39.01 16.76
CA GLY A 416 8.92 -40.46 16.58
C GLY A 416 10.09 -41.03 15.76
N ASN A 417 11.17 -40.26 15.56
CA ASN A 417 12.37 -40.68 14.80
C ASN A 417 12.05 -41.12 13.36
N ARG A 418 11.06 -40.49 12.72
CA ARG A 418 10.69 -40.82 11.34
C ARG A 418 11.86 -40.59 10.38
N ASP A 419 11.95 -41.46 9.38
CA ASP A 419 13.03 -41.47 8.39
C ASP A 419 12.73 -40.52 7.21
N PRO A 420 13.56 -39.49 6.94
CA PRO A 420 13.34 -38.55 5.84
C PRO A 420 13.50 -39.18 4.45
N ARG A 421 14.13 -40.36 4.33
CA ARG A 421 14.36 -41.02 3.02
C ARG A 421 13.06 -41.44 2.35
N GLY A 422 11.99 -41.63 3.11
CA GLY A 422 10.65 -41.94 2.61
C GLY A 422 9.75 -40.72 2.38
N MET A 423 10.25 -39.50 2.55
CA MET A 423 9.47 -38.26 2.49
C MET A 423 9.85 -37.43 1.27
N ASN A 424 8.88 -36.68 0.73
CA ASN A 424 9.17 -35.67 -0.28
C ASN A 424 9.67 -34.38 0.40
N ILE A 425 10.97 -34.10 0.30
CA ILE A 425 11.60 -32.95 0.93
C ILE A 425 12.24 -32.04 -0.12
N VAL A 426 11.76 -30.79 -0.21
CA VAL A 426 12.31 -29.77 -1.10
C VAL A 426 12.87 -28.59 -0.32
N PHE A 427 13.91 -27.96 -0.88
CA PHE A 427 14.65 -26.86 -0.27
C PHE A 427 14.51 -25.60 -1.13
N ALA A 428 14.07 -24.50 -0.53
CA ALA A 428 14.00 -23.21 -1.19
C ALA A 428 15.13 -22.29 -0.73
N PRO A 429 15.83 -21.61 -1.65
CA PRO A 429 16.86 -20.64 -1.30
C PRO A 429 16.24 -19.30 -0.83
N ASP A 430 17.09 -18.33 -0.54
CA ASP A 430 16.68 -16.95 -0.26
C ASP A 430 16.26 -16.20 -1.53
N ALA A 431 15.09 -16.54 -2.07
CA ALA A 431 14.57 -15.95 -3.29
C ALA A 431 13.03 -15.93 -3.32
N ALA A 432 12.51 -14.99 -4.10
CA ALA A 432 11.09 -14.95 -4.46
C ALA A 432 10.80 -15.84 -5.67
N VAL A 433 9.56 -16.35 -5.79
CA VAL A 433 9.09 -16.97 -7.06
C VAL A 433 9.01 -15.90 -8.15
N VAL A 434 8.39 -14.76 -7.83
CA VAL A 434 8.32 -13.59 -8.69
C VAL A 434 8.87 -12.38 -7.95
N ARG A 435 9.88 -11.71 -8.53
CA ARG A 435 10.40 -10.43 -8.02
C ARG A 435 10.08 -9.31 -9.01
N ILE A 436 9.58 -8.19 -8.52
CA ILE A 436 9.54 -6.92 -9.26
C ILE A 436 10.67 -6.05 -8.72
N GLU A 437 11.56 -5.58 -9.59
CA GLU A 437 12.74 -4.81 -9.19
C GLU A 437 12.93 -3.62 -10.12
N GLY A 438 12.67 -2.40 -9.63
CA GLY A 438 12.84 -1.17 -10.41
C GLY A 438 11.82 -0.99 -11.53
N ALA A 439 10.82 -1.87 -11.62
CA ALA A 439 9.80 -1.87 -12.65
C ALA A 439 8.46 -1.40 -12.07
N ASN A 440 7.88 -0.36 -12.64
CA ASN A 440 6.59 0.18 -12.19
C ASN A 440 5.41 -0.53 -12.85
N ARG A 441 4.24 -0.50 -12.20
CA ARG A 441 2.96 -0.92 -12.81
C ARG A 441 3.03 -2.30 -13.44
N CYS A 442 3.53 -3.26 -12.68
CA CYS A 442 3.51 -4.66 -13.05
C CYS A 442 2.26 -5.31 -12.44
N VAL A 443 1.71 -6.32 -13.12
CA VAL A 443 0.60 -7.12 -12.59
C VAL A 443 1.04 -8.56 -12.51
N ILE A 444 0.82 -9.18 -11.35
CA ILE A 444 0.96 -10.61 -11.15
C ILE A 444 -0.42 -11.13 -10.78
N ARG A 445 -1.00 -12.02 -11.58
CA ARG A 445 -2.38 -12.47 -11.35
C ARG A 445 -2.65 -13.93 -11.64
N ASN A 446 -3.62 -14.50 -10.92
CA ASN A 446 -4.19 -15.83 -11.17
C ASN A 446 -3.14 -16.96 -11.24
N LEU A 447 -2.09 -16.88 -10.41
CA LEU A 447 -1.02 -17.88 -10.34
C LEU A 447 -1.05 -18.63 -9.01
N GLU A 448 -0.72 -19.92 -9.05
CA GLU A 448 -0.25 -20.61 -7.85
C GLU A 448 1.27 -20.41 -7.73
N LEU A 449 1.73 -19.81 -6.62
CA LEU A 449 3.15 -19.59 -6.33
C LEU A 449 3.51 -20.37 -5.07
N ARG A 450 4.49 -21.28 -5.14
CA ARG A 450 4.78 -22.16 -4.00
C ARG A 450 6.23 -22.54 -3.78
N HIS A 451 6.47 -23.11 -2.60
CA HIS A 451 7.75 -23.69 -2.17
C HIS A 451 8.93 -22.72 -2.27
N ALA A 452 8.80 -21.52 -1.68
CA ALA A 452 9.79 -20.44 -1.79
C ALA A 452 10.08 -19.74 -0.46
N HIS A 453 11.09 -18.87 -0.42
CA HIS A 453 11.18 -17.89 0.66
C HIS A 453 10.03 -16.91 0.54
N HIS A 454 9.93 -16.18 -0.57
CA HIS A 454 8.83 -15.25 -0.85
C HIS A 454 7.99 -15.77 -2.02
N GLY A 455 6.66 -15.65 -1.97
CA GLY A 455 5.83 -15.83 -3.17
C GLY A 455 6.10 -14.70 -4.16
N VAL A 456 5.81 -13.47 -3.73
CA VAL A 456 6.10 -12.25 -4.49
C VAL A 456 6.93 -11.29 -3.64
N MET A 457 7.95 -10.69 -4.24
CA MET A 457 8.67 -9.57 -3.64
C MET A 457 8.67 -8.37 -4.60
N ILE A 458 8.27 -7.20 -4.09
CA ILE A 458 8.22 -5.95 -4.84
C ILE A 458 9.25 -5.00 -4.21
N THR A 459 10.10 -4.41 -5.05
CA THR A 459 11.15 -3.47 -4.65
C THR A 459 11.22 -2.35 -5.70
N ASN A 460 11.37 -1.11 -5.25
CA ASN A 460 11.52 0.06 -6.14
C ASN A 460 10.45 0.11 -7.24
N SER A 461 9.17 0.04 -6.85
CA SER A 461 8.06 -0.11 -7.80
C SER A 461 6.85 0.71 -7.37
N ILE A 462 6.32 1.48 -8.31
CA ILE A 462 5.11 2.29 -8.14
C ILE A 462 3.92 1.58 -8.79
N GLY A 463 2.82 1.43 -8.05
CA GLY A 463 1.52 1.06 -8.62
C GLY A 463 1.43 -0.38 -9.13
N SER A 464 2.30 -1.29 -8.67
CA SER A 464 2.23 -2.71 -9.02
C SER A 464 1.12 -3.43 -8.27
N VAL A 465 0.56 -4.47 -8.89
CA VAL A 465 -0.60 -5.21 -8.38
C VAL A 465 -0.31 -6.70 -8.29
N VAL A 466 -0.70 -7.32 -7.17
CA VAL A 466 -0.77 -8.78 -7.04
C VAL A 466 -2.21 -9.16 -6.74
N GLU A 467 -2.84 -9.93 -7.62
CA GLU A 467 -4.25 -10.25 -7.47
C GLU A 467 -4.67 -11.68 -7.87
N GLY A 468 -5.60 -12.26 -7.10
CA GLY A 468 -6.15 -13.58 -7.43
C GLY A 468 -5.14 -14.72 -7.37
N CYS A 469 -3.96 -14.52 -6.78
CA CYS A 469 -2.94 -15.55 -6.66
C CYS A 469 -3.21 -16.47 -5.47
N PHE A 470 -2.84 -17.74 -5.61
CA PHE A 470 -2.71 -18.67 -4.50
C PHE A 470 -1.24 -18.83 -4.11
N ILE A 471 -0.83 -18.19 -3.03
CA ILE A 471 0.55 -18.23 -2.55
C ILE A 471 0.60 -19.23 -1.40
N ASN A 472 1.19 -20.39 -1.65
CA ASN A 472 1.14 -21.49 -0.69
C ASN A 472 2.52 -22.05 -0.35
N ARG A 473 2.70 -22.46 0.91
CA ARG A 473 3.94 -23.11 1.38
C ARG A 473 5.20 -22.27 1.17
N THR A 474 5.05 -20.95 1.02
CA THR A 474 6.14 -20.00 1.07
C THR A 474 6.39 -19.62 2.52
N ARG A 475 7.59 -19.18 2.85
CA ARG A 475 7.85 -18.69 4.22
C ARG A 475 7.16 -17.35 4.41
N ASP A 476 7.38 -16.42 3.47
CA ASP A 476 6.65 -15.17 3.36
C ASP A 476 5.78 -15.19 2.10
N GLY A 477 4.56 -14.65 2.17
CA GLY A 477 3.64 -14.63 1.04
C GLY A 477 4.01 -13.53 0.03
N ILE A 478 3.64 -12.28 0.36
CA ILE A 478 3.93 -11.09 -0.44
C ILE A 478 4.74 -10.11 0.41
N THR A 479 5.85 -9.61 -0.12
CA THR A 479 6.67 -8.59 0.55
C THR A 479 6.73 -7.31 -0.29
N LEU A 480 6.26 -6.20 0.27
CA LEU A 480 6.44 -4.84 -0.23
C LEU A 480 7.69 -4.28 0.42
N SER A 481 8.82 -4.36 -0.27
CA SER A 481 10.12 -3.93 0.23
C SER A 481 10.40 -2.46 -0.07
N ARG A 482 11.61 -2.00 0.26
CA ARG A 482 12.08 -0.63 0.07
C ARG A 482 11.80 -0.12 -1.35
N GLY A 483 11.36 1.13 -1.42
CA GLY A 483 11.00 1.80 -2.67
C GLY A 483 9.68 1.34 -3.30
N SER A 484 8.97 0.36 -2.71
CA SER A 484 7.60 0.07 -3.12
C SER A 484 6.67 1.20 -2.72
N ASP A 485 5.83 1.65 -3.64
CA ASP A 485 4.96 2.81 -3.49
C ASP A 485 3.60 2.50 -4.15
N ARG A 486 2.50 2.78 -3.46
CA ARG A 486 1.13 2.68 -4.00
C ARG A 486 0.79 1.33 -4.65
N CYS A 487 1.43 0.25 -4.21
CA CYS A 487 1.12 -1.11 -4.66
C CYS A 487 -0.24 -1.59 -4.11
N THR A 488 -0.93 -2.46 -4.87
CA THR A 488 -2.22 -3.04 -4.47
C THR A 488 -2.14 -4.56 -4.37
N LEU A 489 -2.50 -5.12 -3.23
CA LEU A 489 -2.53 -6.56 -2.98
C LEU A 489 -3.97 -6.98 -2.69
N ARG A 490 -4.61 -7.72 -3.61
CA ARG A 490 -6.05 -8.04 -3.46
C ARG A 490 -6.48 -9.42 -3.90
N PHE A 491 -7.52 -9.96 -3.28
CA PHE A 491 -8.11 -11.25 -3.66
C PHE A 491 -7.12 -12.43 -3.65
N ASN A 492 -6.00 -12.31 -2.95
CA ASN A 492 -5.01 -13.39 -2.87
C ASN A 492 -5.41 -14.35 -1.76
N ARG A 493 -5.12 -15.64 -1.98
CA ARG A 493 -5.15 -16.65 -0.93
C ARG A 493 -3.72 -16.95 -0.51
N ILE A 494 -3.40 -16.83 0.78
CA ILE A 494 -2.03 -16.97 1.28
C ILE A 494 -2.00 -17.96 2.44
N THR A 495 -1.09 -18.94 2.39
CA THR A 495 -0.93 -19.92 3.47
C THR A 495 0.48 -20.48 3.56
N GLN A 496 1.00 -20.64 4.77
CA GLN A 496 2.29 -21.29 5.02
C GLN A 496 2.15 -22.81 5.07
N ASN A 497 0.99 -23.30 5.55
CA ASN A 497 0.71 -24.71 5.82
C ASN A 497 1.88 -25.41 6.55
N PRO A 498 2.21 -25.01 7.78
CA PRO A 498 3.33 -25.53 8.54
C PRO A 498 3.18 -27.01 8.91
N LEU A 499 4.32 -27.66 9.13
CA LEU A 499 4.47 -29.01 9.67
C LEU A 499 4.32 -28.93 11.20
N GLY A 500 3.09 -28.72 11.64
CA GLY A 500 2.67 -28.52 13.03
C GLY A 500 1.22 -28.01 13.05
N ILE A 501 0.58 -27.93 14.21
CA ILE A 501 -0.81 -27.47 14.26
C ILE A 501 -0.88 -25.94 14.31
N ASN A 502 -1.61 -25.34 13.36
CA ASN A 502 -2.07 -23.95 13.46
C ASN A 502 -3.30 -23.88 14.35
N ASN A 503 -3.07 -23.79 15.65
CA ASN A 503 -4.14 -23.91 16.63
C ASN A 503 -4.75 -22.57 17.06
N GLY A 504 -4.33 -21.44 16.50
CA GLY A 504 -4.97 -20.17 16.79
C GLY A 504 -5.30 -19.99 18.27
N PHE A 505 -4.28 -20.05 19.12
CA PHE A 505 -4.33 -20.10 20.59
C PHE A 505 -5.73 -19.89 21.19
N ASN A 506 -6.51 -20.95 21.44
CA ASN A 506 -7.88 -20.80 21.98
C ASN A 506 -8.09 -21.43 23.36
N ARG A 507 -8.53 -20.57 24.30
CA ARG A 507 -9.03 -20.76 25.68
C ARG A 507 -8.12 -21.36 26.77
N ALA A 508 -7.87 -20.56 27.81
CA ALA A 508 -7.67 -21.05 29.18
C ALA A 508 -9.04 -21.30 29.82
N GLY A 509 -9.14 -22.32 30.68
CA GLY A 509 -10.31 -22.51 31.53
C GLY A 509 -10.50 -21.36 32.52
N PRO A 510 -11.72 -21.17 33.07
CA PRO A 510 -12.05 -20.10 34.02
C PRO A 510 -11.28 -20.14 35.35
N ASP A 511 -10.54 -21.21 35.63
CA ASP A 511 -9.72 -21.45 36.81
C ASP A 511 -8.21 -21.18 36.60
N GLY A 512 -7.82 -20.75 35.39
CA GLY A 512 -6.40 -20.51 35.07
C GLY A 512 -5.56 -21.79 34.96
N GLN A 513 -6.18 -22.97 34.94
CA GLN A 513 -5.49 -24.24 34.67
C GLN A 513 -5.59 -24.62 33.19
N PHE A 514 -4.49 -25.16 32.68
CA PHE A 514 -4.32 -25.58 31.29
C PHE A 514 -4.94 -26.97 31.10
N THR A 515 -6.22 -27.04 30.79
CA THR A 515 -6.92 -28.33 30.59
C THR A 515 -6.89 -28.82 29.14
N ASP A 516 -6.42 -28.01 28.20
CA ASP A 516 -6.33 -28.36 26.77
C ASP A 516 -4.87 -28.64 26.33
N PRO A 517 -4.55 -29.87 25.90
CA PRO A 517 -3.22 -30.24 25.40
C PRO A 517 -2.70 -29.36 24.27
N ARG A 518 -3.59 -28.76 23.47
CA ARG A 518 -3.26 -27.92 22.30
C ARG A 518 -2.45 -26.67 22.63
N TRP A 519 -2.53 -26.16 23.87
CA TRP A 519 -1.75 -24.99 24.32
C TRP A 519 -0.28 -25.30 24.57
N SER A 520 0.02 -26.44 25.20
CA SER A 520 1.41 -26.88 25.40
C SER A 520 2.13 -27.05 24.06
N GLN A 521 1.38 -27.49 23.05
CA GLN A 521 1.88 -27.61 21.69
C GLN A 521 2.19 -26.26 21.03
N ALA A 522 1.26 -25.31 21.12
CA ALA A 522 1.45 -23.98 20.52
C ALA A 522 2.61 -23.21 21.19
N TRP A 523 2.88 -23.45 22.47
CA TRP A 523 4.02 -22.86 23.17
C TRP A 523 5.37 -23.39 22.68
N ASP A 524 5.54 -24.70 22.52
CA ASP A 524 6.82 -25.26 22.06
C ASP A 524 7.13 -24.85 20.61
N ILE A 525 6.10 -24.75 19.76
CA ILE A 525 6.22 -24.20 18.41
C ILE A 525 6.63 -22.72 18.47
N TRP A 526 6.01 -21.93 19.34
CA TRP A 526 6.41 -20.54 19.60
C TRP A 526 7.87 -20.43 20.06
N VAL A 527 8.31 -21.29 20.98
CA VAL A 527 9.70 -21.36 21.46
C VAL A 527 10.65 -21.70 20.31
N ALA A 528 10.31 -22.69 19.48
CA ALA A 528 11.13 -23.08 18.34
C ALA A 528 11.36 -21.92 17.38
N HIS A 529 10.32 -21.15 17.02
CA HIS A 529 10.44 -19.99 16.14
C HIS A 529 11.13 -18.79 16.80
N LYS A 530 10.68 -18.40 18.00
CA LYS A 530 11.06 -17.11 18.62
C LYS A 530 12.36 -17.18 19.40
N ARG A 531 12.71 -18.32 20.01
CA ARG A 531 14.00 -18.45 20.72
C ARG A 531 15.11 -18.97 19.81
N TYR A 532 14.81 -19.96 18.97
CA TYR A 532 15.82 -20.75 18.25
C TYR A 532 15.79 -20.61 16.72
N GLY A 533 14.67 -20.15 16.14
CA GLY A 533 14.47 -20.04 14.69
C GLY A 533 14.77 -18.67 14.11
N PHE A 534 14.26 -18.40 12.91
CA PHE A 534 14.46 -17.12 12.22
C PHE A 534 13.43 -16.03 12.57
N TYR A 535 12.80 -16.12 13.75
CA TYR A 535 11.64 -15.32 14.12
C TYR A 535 10.48 -15.51 13.12
N ASP A 536 9.82 -14.40 12.79
CA ASP A 536 8.50 -14.35 12.23
C ASP A 536 8.53 -14.47 10.73
N SER A 537 7.55 -15.17 10.19
CA SER A 537 7.25 -15.23 8.78
C SER A 537 5.87 -14.62 8.52
N LYS A 538 5.67 -13.98 7.38
CA LYS A 538 4.51 -13.10 7.16
C LYS A 538 3.74 -13.45 5.89
N GLY A 539 2.42 -13.54 5.99
CA GLY A 539 1.57 -13.67 4.81
C GLY A 539 1.72 -12.46 3.89
N ILE A 540 1.63 -11.25 4.44
CA ILE A 540 1.92 -9.99 3.78
C ILE A 540 2.82 -9.14 4.69
N ASN A 541 3.90 -8.61 4.13
CA ASN A 541 4.89 -7.83 4.85
C ASN A 541 5.10 -6.46 4.17
N LEU A 542 4.82 -5.37 4.89
CA LEU A 542 5.20 -4.01 4.50
C LEU A 542 6.55 -3.71 5.14
N ASP A 543 7.63 -4.00 4.42
CA ASP A 543 9.00 -3.92 4.94
C ASP A 543 9.71 -2.67 4.43
N ARG A 544 9.62 -1.59 5.22
CA ARG A 544 10.29 -0.31 4.95
C ARG A 544 9.96 0.23 3.55
N SER A 545 8.71 0.04 3.13
CA SER A 545 8.19 0.56 1.86
C SER A 545 7.99 2.09 1.93
N ILE A 546 7.72 2.74 0.81
CA ILE A 546 7.32 4.16 0.82
C ILE A 546 5.92 4.32 1.42
N GLY A 547 4.99 3.44 1.05
CA GLY A 547 3.60 3.45 1.56
C GLY A 547 2.56 3.74 0.47
N GLY A 548 1.40 4.26 0.87
CA GLY A 548 0.22 4.47 0.02
C GLY A 548 -0.40 3.17 -0.48
N HIS A 549 -0.07 2.04 0.15
CA HIS A 549 -0.47 0.71 -0.30
C HIS A 549 -1.94 0.44 -0.03
N ARG A 550 -2.56 -0.39 -0.88
CA ARG A 550 -3.89 -0.95 -0.63
C ARG A 550 -3.79 -2.46 -0.48
N VAL A 551 -4.04 -2.98 0.71
CA VAL A 551 -4.00 -4.42 1.02
C VAL A 551 -5.39 -4.86 1.43
N HIS A 552 -6.13 -5.48 0.50
CA HIS A 552 -7.54 -5.76 0.76
C HIS A 552 -8.12 -7.01 0.15
N ASP A 553 -9.18 -7.53 0.78
CA ASP A 553 -9.91 -8.71 0.30
C ASP A 553 -9.01 -9.94 0.10
N ASN A 554 -7.92 -10.06 0.84
CA ASN A 554 -7.09 -11.25 0.86
C ASN A 554 -7.63 -12.26 1.88
N TYR A 555 -7.45 -13.55 1.62
CA TYR A 555 -7.67 -14.62 2.57
C TYR A 555 -6.33 -15.21 3.00
N ILE A 556 -5.93 -14.91 4.24
CA ILE A 556 -4.68 -15.39 4.81
C ILE A 556 -5.02 -16.39 5.90
N HIS A 557 -4.51 -17.62 5.78
CA HIS A 557 -4.80 -18.64 6.76
C HIS A 557 -3.62 -19.57 7.00
N ASP A 558 -3.59 -20.17 8.18
CA ASP A 558 -2.62 -21.20 8.50
C ASP A 558 -1.16 -20.72 8.29
N HIS A 559 -0.85 -19.57 8.90
CA HIS A 559 0.40 -18.83 8.75
C HIS A 559 0.99 -18.47 10.12
N TRP A 560 2.26 -18.06 10.18
CA TRP A 560 2.85 -17.50 11.40
C TRP A 560 2.24 -16.17 11.80
N ASP A 561 2.61 -15.09 11.08
CA ASP A 561 1.89 -13.81 11.10
C ASP A 561 1.12 -13.64 9.79
N ALA A 562 -0.05 -13.01 9.84
CA ALA A 562 -0.83 -12.76 8.64
C ALA A 562 -0.43 -11.48 7.90
N ILE A 563 -0.63 -10.29 8.48
CA ILE A 563 -0.21 -9.02 7.88
C ILE A 563 0.61 -8.24 8.90
N ALA A 564 1.83 -7.85 8.52
CA ALA A 564 2.68 -7.03 9.37
C ALA A 564 3.26 -5.84 8.60
N SER A 565 3.43 -4.72 9.30
CA SER A 565 4.31 -3.64 8.87
C SER A 565 5.60 -3.64 9.67
N ARG A 566 6.68 -3.15 9.08
CA ARG A 566 7.98 -2.97 9.73
C ARG A 566 8.64 -1.71 9.20
N GLY A 567 8.93 -0.77 10.11
CA GLY A 567 9.56 0.51 9.80
C GLY A 567 11.06 0.58 10.11
N TRP A 568 11.65 -0.41 10.77
CA TRP A 568 12.97 -0.27 11.41
C TRP A 568 14.00 -1.32 10.98
N ASP A 569 15.27 -0.94 10.96
CA ASP A 569 16.40 -1.82 10.60
C ASP A 569 16.87 -2.68 11.78
N GLU A 570 16.84 -2.11 12.98
CA GLU A 570 17.42 -2.72 14.17
C GLU A 570 16.37 -2.91 15.25
N TRP A 571 16.18 -4.16 15.66
CA TRP A 571 15.42 -4.48 16.86
C TRP A 571 16.25 -4.03 18.07
N GLN A 572 15.68 -3.16 18.92
CA GLN A 572 16.31 -2.52 20.10
C GLN A 572 16.89 -1.10 19.92
N SER A 573 16.56 -0.41 18.83
CA SER A 573 16.82 1.03 18.76
C SER A 573 16.04 1.83 19.82
N THR A 574 16.66 2.91 20.29
CA THR A 574 16.06 3.90 21.21
C THR A 574 14.87 4.61 20.56
N ALA A 575 14.02 5.23 21.37
CA ALA A 575 12.89 6.01 20.86
C ALA A 575 13.35 7.13 19.90
N ALA A 576 14.47 7.80 20.20
CA ALA A 576 15.02 8.87 19.37
C ALA A 576 15.55 8.37 18.01
N GLU A 577 16.25 7.23 17.98
CA GLU A 577 16.80 6.67 16.73
C GLU A 577 15.68 6.26 15.76
N ARG A 578 14.58 5.72 16.30
CA ARG A 578 13.43 5.32 15.50
C ARG A 578 12.77 6.49 14.74
N MET A 579 12.88 7.71 15.25
CA MET A 579 12.38 8.90 14.53
C MET A 579 13.03 9.10 13.16
N ALA A 580 14.19 8.50 12.87
CA ALA A 580 14.82 8.55 11.55
C ALA A 580 14.13 7.65 10.50
N TRP A 581 13.19 6.79 10.90
CA TRP A 581 12.57 5.78 10.03
C TRP A 581 11.06 5.94 9.85
N ILE A 582 10.48 7.01 10.42
CA ILE A 582 9.04 7.31 10.34
C ILE A 582 8.53 7.60 8.92
N HIS A 583 9.41 7.67 7.92
CA HIS A 583 9.03 7.88 6.52
C HIS A 583 8.62 6.63 5.77
N TYR A 584 8.76 5.45 6.38
CA TYR A 584 8.31 4.22 5.77
C TYR A 584 6.83 3.92 6.03
N ASN A 585 6.23 3.14 5.11
CA ASN A 585 4.89 2.55 5.15
C ASN A 585 3.68 3.50 5.20
N ARG A 586 3.91 4.82 5.18
CA ARG A 586 2.90 5.86 5.40
C ARG A 586 1.67 5.73 4.51
N GLY A 587 0.51 6.16 4.99
CA GLY A 587 -0.67 6.29 4.14
C GLY A 587 -1.23 4.97 3.61
N SER A 588 -0.79 3.83 4.14
CA SER A 588 -1.24 2.51 3.68
C SER A 588 -2.61 2.15 4.28
N GLU A 589 -3.45 1.49 3.48
CA GLU A 589 -4.80 1.06 3.81
C GLU A 589 -4.88 -0.48 3.79
N ILE A 590 -5.12 -1.09 4.95
CA ILE A 590 -5.20 -2.54 5.15
C ILE A 590 -6.63 -2.88 5.55
N HIS A 591 -7.42 -3.42 4.63
CA HIS A 591 -8.86 -3.58 4.88
C HIS A 591 -9.55 -4.79 4.28
N HIS A 592 -10.66 -5.21 4.88
CA HIS A 592 -11.48 -6.30 4.34
C HIS A 592 -10.71 -7.61 4.11
N ASN A 593 -9.60 -7.82 4.81
CA ASN A 593 -8.88 -9.09 4.77
C ASN A 593 -9.53 -10.08 5.75
N ARG A 594 -9.59 -11.34 5.35
CA ARG A 594 -9.96 -12.46 6.24
C ARG A 594 -8.70 -13.15 6.71
N ILE A 595 -8.54 -13.23 8.02
CA ILE A 595 -7.37 -13.84 8.65
C ILE A 595 -7.85 -14.95 9.59
N GLU A 596 -7.29 -16.15 9.43
CA GLU A 596 -7.62 -17.31 10.26
C GLU A 596 -6.38 -18.08 10.69
N ARG A 597 -6.31 -18.49 11.95
CA ARG A 597 -5.27 -19.45 12.41
C ARG A 597 -3.86 -18.92 12.17
N ALA A 598 -3.63 -17.64 12.42
CA ALA A 598 -2.28 -17.10 12.54
C ALA A 598 -1.68 -17.51 13.91
N ASN A 599 -0.45 -18.02 13.92
CA ASN A 599 0.17 -18.55 15.13
C ASN A 599 0.62 -17.46 16.11
N ASP A 600 1.07 -16.29 15.65
CA ASP A 600 1.39 -15.17 16.53
C ASP A 600 0.44 -13.99 16.20
N GLU A 601 0.68 -13.21 15.14
CA GLU A 601 -0.10 -12.00 14.90
C GLU A 601 -1.04 -12.07 13.69
N GLY A 602 -2.27 -11.59 13.87
CA GLY A 602 -3.19 -11.35 12.77
C GLY A 602 -2.79 -10.10 12.01
N LEU A 603 -2.78 -8.98 12.73
CA LEU A 603 -2.35 -7.67 12.26
C LEU A 603 -1.27 -7.15 13.21
N GLU A 604 -0.03 -6.98 12.73
CA GLU A 604 1.06 -6.37 13.50
C GLU A 604 1.48 -5.03 12.88
N LEU A 605 1.37 -3.96 13.67
CA LEU A 605 1.74 -2.60 13.25
C LEU A 605 3.02 -2.22 13.98
N ASN A 606 4.09 -1.90 13.22
CA ASN A 606 5.42 -1.71 13.78
C ASN A 606 6.27 -0.71 12.98
N ASP A 607 5.85 0.55 12.95
CA ASP A 607 6.50 1.66 12.25
C ASP A 607 6.03 3.03 12.80
N GLY A 608 6.24 4.10 12.02
CA GLY A 608 5.81 5.45 12.38
C GLY A 608 4.30 5.64 12.43
N GLY A 609 3.50 4.78 11.78
CA GLY A 609 2.05 4.82 11.75
C GLY A 609 1.43 6.07 11.12
N ILE A 610 2.14 6.77 10.23
CA ILE A 610 1.67 8.08 9.71
C ILE A 610 0.61 7.87 8.62
N ASP A 611 -0.61 8.33 8.89
CA ASP A 611 -1.77 8.28 7.99
C ASP A 611 -2.18 6.85 7.59
N GLU A 612 -1.78 5.86 8.37
CA GLU A 612 -2.12 4.46 8.12
C GLU A 612 -3.52 4.10 8.61
N GLN A 613 -4.20 3.24 7.85
CA GLN A 613 -5.55 2.81 8.15
C GLN A 613 -5.67 1.29 8.13
N TRP A 614 -6.11 0.70 9.23
CA TRP A 614 -6.27 -0.74 9.41
C TRP A 614 -7.72 -1.04 9.81
N HIS A 615 -8.57 -1.41 8.85
CA HIS A 615 -10.02 -1.40 9.09
C HIS A 615 -10.83 -2.48 8.40
N HIS A 616 -12.02 -2.78 8.92
CA HIS A 616 -12.95 -3.74 8.30
C HIS A 616 -12.35 -5.13 8.07
N ASN A 617 -11.28 -5.51 8.78
CA ASN A 617 -10.71 -6.85 8.70
C ASN A 617 -11.50 -7.81 9.60
N PHE A 618 -11.54 -9.09 9.23
CA PHE A 618 -12.11 -10.15 10.04
C PHE A 618 -11.02 -11.13 10.46
N VAL A 619 -10.69 -11.13 11.76
CA VAL A 619 -9.54 -11.87 12.29
C VAL A 619 -10.00 -12.87 13.34
N THR A 620 -9.67 -14.14 13.13
CA THR A 620 -10.13 -15.21 14.01
C THR A 620 -9.10 -16.28 14.30
N HIS A 621 -9.23 -16.93 15.45
CA HIS A 621 -8.35 -18.02 15.89
C HIS A 621 -6.88 -17.62 15.77
N THR A 622 -6.48 -16.54 16.42
CA THR A 622 -5.09 -16.04 16.38
C THR A 622 -4.59 -15.79 17.80
N ARG A 623 -3.27 -15.79 18.05
CA ARG A 623 -2.75 -15.41 19.38
C ARG A 623 -3.09 -13.97 19.72
N CYS A 624 -2.90 -13.08 18.76
CA CYS A 624 -3.17 -11.67 18.92
C CYS A 624 -3.74 -11.11 17.61
N GLY A 625 -5.00 -10.67 17.66
CA GLY A 625 -5.73 -10.20 16.49
C GLY A 625 -5.14 -8.92 15.90
N LEU A 626 -4.81 -7.95 16.76
CA LEU A 626 -4.26 -6.65 16.42
C LEU A 626 -3.23 -6.22 17.48
N ARG A 627 -1.97 -6.10 17.06
CA ARG A 627 -0.88 -5.62 17.90
C ARG A 627 -0.35 -4.29 17.41
N PHE A 628 -0.28 -3.35 18.34
CA PHE A 628 0.49 -2.13 18.25
C PHE A 628 1.85 -2.39 18.90
N LYS A 629 2.89 -2.54 18.08
CA LYS A 629 4.28 -2.33 18.52
C LYS A 629 4.51 -0.83 18.74
N PRO A 630 5.71 -0.36 19.12
CA PRO A 630 5.95 1.07 19.24
C PRO A 630 5.52 1.81 17.95
N ILE A 631 4.53 2.70 18.09
CA ILE A 631 4.10 3.63 17.05
C ILE A 631 4.73 4.96 17.40
N ASP A 632 5.61 5.47 16.54
CA ASP A 632 6.48 6.59 16.96
C ASP A 632 5.96 7.97 16.60
N LYS A 633 4.95 8.09 15.72
CA LYS A 633 4.43 9.41 15.33
C LYS A 633 2.92 9.48 15.14
N GLY A 634 2.34 8.67 14.26
CA GLY A 634 0.93 8.78 13.91
C GLY A 634 0.60 10.01 13.04
N PRO A 635 -0.69 10.26 12.77
CA PRO A 635 -1.82 9.50 13.31
C PRO A 635 -2.03 8.18 12.58
N LEU A 636 -2.24 7.12 13.36
CA LEU A 636 -2.60 5.79 12.90
C LEU A 636 -4.05 5.49 13.25
N TYR A 637 -4.80 4.87 12.35
CA TYR A 637 -6.22 4.57 12.54
C TYR A 637 -6.50 3.07 12.45
N ALA A 638 -7.15 2.51 13.46
CA ALA A 638 -7.63 1.13 13.48
C ALA A 638 -9.12 1.07 13.82
N TYR A 639 -9.96 0.71 12.86
CA TYR A 639 -11.41 0.85 13.02
C TYR A 639 -12.27 -0.18 12.31
N ALA A 640 -13.51 -0.39 12.77
CA ALA A 640 -14.46 -1.29 12.13
C ALA A 640 -13.95 -2.74 11.93
N ASN A 641 -12.91 -3.16 12.64
CA ASN A 641 -12.44 -4.55 12.59
C ASN A 641 -13.31 -5.43 13.49
N ILE A 642 -13.48 -6.68 13.07
CA ILE A 642 -14.20 -7.71 13.82
C ILE A 642 -13.20 -8.79 14.22
N PHE A 643 -13.14 -9.08 15.51
CA PHE A 643 -12.25 -10.08 16.07
C PHE A 643 -13.05 -11.18 16.77
N LYS A 644 -12.74 -12.44 16.43
CA LYS A 644 -13.46 -13.63 16.92
C LYS A 644 -12.52 -14.71 17.40
N ASP A 645 -12.64 -15.11 18.65
CA ASP A 645 -11.99 -16.28 19.25
C ASP A 645 -10.48 -16.27 19.06
N ASN A 646 -9.88 -15.09 19.22
CA ASN A 646 -8.44 -14.95 19.40
C ASN A 646 -8.11 -15.02 20.89
N ALA A 647 -6.87 -15.37 21.25
CA ALA A 647 -6.44 -15.28 22.64
C ALA A 647 -6.50 -13.82 23.15
N GLU A 648 -6.13 -12.87 22.30
CA GLU A 648 -6.19 -11.43 22.54
C GLU A 648 -6.57 -10.71 21.24
N ASP A 649 -7.35 -9.63 21.31
CA ASP A 649 -7.74 -8.86 20.12
C ASP A 649 -6.96 -7.55 19.98
N GLY A 650 -6.88 -6.72 21.03
CA GLY A 650 -6.10 -5.48 21.02
C GLY A 650 -4.93 -5.53 22.00
N ARG A 651 -3.69 -5.51 21.50
CA ARG A 651 -2.48 -5.49 22.33
C ARG A 651 -1.62 -4.25 22.09
N PHE A 652 -1.37 -3.50 23.15
CA PHE A 652 -0.33 -2.46 23.20
C PHE A 652 0.96 -3.07 23.75
N PHE A 653 2.04 -3.02 22.96
CA PHE A 653 3.32 -3.64 23.30
C PHE A 653 4.42 -2.61 23.52
N GLY A 654 5.13 -2.70 24.65
CA GLY A 654 6.19 -1.76 25.06
C GLY A 654 7.53 -2.39 25.40
N GLY A 655 7.97 -3.39 24.63
CA GLY A 655 9.31 -3.99 24.83
C GLY A 655 10.50 -3.07 24.57
N LEU A 656 10.25 -1.82 24.14
CA LEU A 656 11.22 -0.76 23.88
C LEU A 656 10.69 0.54 24.50
N GLU A 657 11.57 1.52 24.68
CA GLU A 657 11.17 2.88 25.02
C GLU A 657 10.20 3.43 23.97
N LEU A 658 9.09 4.02 24.40
CA LEU A 658 8.01 4.50 23.53
C LEU A 658 8.13 6.00 23.25
N ASN A 659 7.83 6.41 22.02
CA ASN A 659 7.44 7.79 21.72
C ASN A 659 5.92 7.97 21.91
N PRO A 660 5.43 9.19 22.11
CA PRO A 660 3.99 9.49 22.19
C PRO A 660 3.36 9.53 20.79
N GLY A 661 3.39 8.43 20.05
CA GLY A 661 2.74 8.34 18.74
C GLY A 661 1.22 8.34 18.85
N GLU A 662 0.57 9.10 17.98
CA GLU A 662 -0.89 9.28 17.97
C GLU A 662 -1.59 8.07 17.33
N VAL A 663 -2.47 7.39 18.07
CA VAL A 663 -3.17 6.18 17.62
C VAL A 663 -4.65 6.27 17.95
N TYR A 664 -5.51 6.04 16.96
CA TYR A 664 -6.97 5.99 17.10
C TYR A 664 -7.49 4.57 16.89
N LEU A 665 -8.06 3.98 17.94
CA LEU A 665 -8.74 2.68 17.91
C LEU A 665 -10.24 2.89 18.15
N TYR A 666 -11.07 2.76 17.12
CA TYR A 666 -12.49 3.07 17.26
C TYR A 666 -13.45 2.20 16.47
N HIS A 667 -14.68 2.04 16.97
CA HIS A 667 -15.70 1.23 16.31
C HIS A 667 -15.21 -0.20 15.98
N ASN A 668 -14.38 -0.83 16.80
CA ASN A 668 -14.02 -2.24 16.63
C ASN A 668 -14.94 -3.14 17.46
N THR A 669 -15.15 -4.37 17.01
CA THR A 669 -15.89 -5.40 17.75
C THR A 669 -14.97 -6.56 18.10
N SER A 670 -14.95 -6.93 19.38
CA SER A 670 -14.01 -7.91 19.94
C SER A 670 -14.71 -8.87 20.89
N ASN A 671 -14.30 -10.14 20.90
CA ASN A 671 -14.74 -11.14 21.86
C ASN A 671 -13.58 -11.84 22.59
N SER A 672 -12.37 -11.31 22.61
CA SER A 672 -11.27 -11.90 23.38
C SER A 672 -11.47 -11.76 24.90
N ARG A 673 -10.57 -12.37 25.69
CA ARG A 673 -10.67 -12.39 27.17
C ARG A 673 -10.53 -11.01 27.82
N TYR A 674 -9.73 -10.13 27.24
CA TYR A 674 -9.46 -8.78 27.71
C TYR A 674 -9.89 -7.79 26.62
N ALA A 675 -10.47 -6.63 26.98
CA ALA A 675 -10.76 -5.63 25.96
C ALA A 675 -9.46 -5.12 25.33
N ILE A 676 -8.48 -4.77 26.18
CA ILE A 676 -7.14 -4.34 25.78
C ILE A 676 -6.10 -5.04 26.65
N VAL A 677 -5.00 -5.48 26.05
CA VAL A 677 -3.83 -6.01 26.75
C VAL A 677 -2.66 -5.06 26.64
N SER A 678 -2.03 -4.74 27.76
CA SER A 678 -0.70 -4.11 27.78
C SER A 678 0.36 -5.17 28.03
N ASN A 679 1.37 -5.21 27.18
CA ASN A 679 2.51 -6.13 27.29
C ASN A 679 3.81 -5.34 27.38
N LYS A 680 4.50 -5.44 28.52
CA LYS A 680 5.78 -4.77 28.78
C LYS A 680 5.76 -3.25 28.63
N ILE A 681 4.62 -2.57 28.71
CA ILE A 681 4.57 -1.10 28.60
C ILE A 681 5.25 -0.45 29.81
N LYS A 682 6.33 0.31 29.60
CA LYS A 682 7.10 1.01 30.65
C LYS A 682 7.14 2.52 30.38
N GLY A 683 7.71 3.28 31.31
CA GLY A 683 7.97 4.71 31.14
C GLY A 683 6.68 5.52 30.95
N ILE A 684 6.62 6.32 29.89
CA ILE A 684 5.51 7.22 29.58
C ILE A 684 4.19 6.52 29.25
N GLY A 685 4.18 5.21 29.00
CA GLY A 685 2.96 4.49 28.63
C GLY A 685 2.49 4.79 27.21
N THR A 686 1.18 4.94 27.03
CA THR A 686 0.53 5.19 25.72
C THR A 686 -0.41 6.41 25.80
N PRO A 687 0.10 7.61 26.14
CA PRO A 687 -0.75 8.76 26.44
C PRO A 687 -1.55 9.27 25.24
N GLU A 688 -0.99 9.18 24.03
CA GLU A 688 -1.61 9.61 22.77
C GLU A 688 -2.36 8.47 22.05
N PHE A 689 -2.74 7.44 22.80
CA PHE A 689 -3.64 6.41 22.30
C PHE A 689 -5.07 6.81 22.65
N HIS A 690 -5.97 6.63 21.68
CA HIS A 690 -7.33 7.13 21.68
C HIS A 690 -8.29 5.97 21.39
N VAL A 691 -9.03 5.51 22.40
CA VAL A 691 -9.89 4.31 22.32
C VAL A 691 -11.35 4.72 22.45
N TYR A 692 -12.13 4.68 21.36
CA TYR A 692 -13.50 5.22 21.35
C TYR A 692 -14.54 4.32 20.66
N ASN A 693 -15.77 4.30 21.16
CA ASN A 693 -16.90 3.63 20.50
C ASN A 693 -16.69 2.14 20.16
N ASN A 694 -15.74 1.45 20.81
CA ASN A 694 -15.53 0.03 20.56
C ASN A 694 -16.56 -0.81 21.34
N LEU A 695 -16.86 -2.02 20.85
CA LEU A 695 -17.73 -2.99 21.51
C LEU A 695 -16.92 -4.24 21.90
N PHE A 696 -16.68 -4.38 23.20
CA PHE A 696 -15.92 -5.48 23.78
C PHE A 696 -16.84 -6.46 24.51
N TRP A 697 -16.95 -7.68 24.00
CA TRP A 697 -17.58 -8.80 24.69
C TRP A 697 -16.53 -9.65 25.42
N THR A 698 -16.15 -9.21 26.61
CA THR A 698 -14.88 -9.57 27.26
C THR A 698 -15.06 -10.02 28.71
N GLU A 699 -14.09 -10.75 29.26
CA GLU A 699 -14.11 -11.18 30.67
C GLU A 699 -13.52 -10.15 31.62
N ALA A 700 -12.67 -9.26 31.11
CA ALA A 700 -12.08 -8.18 31.87
C ALA A 700 -11.75 -6.98 30.97
N TRP A 701 -11.72 -5.80 31.58
CA TRP A 701 -11.36 -4.57 30.87
C TRP A 701 -9.92 -4.60 30.36
N TRP A 702 -8.97 -4.84 31.28
CA TRP A 702 -7.55 -4.70 30.98
C TRP A 702 -6.75 -5.93 31.41
N GLY A 703 -5.90 -6.41 30.50
CA GLY A 703 -4.90 -7.44 30.76
C GLY A 703 -3.52 -6.82 30.92
N ASN A 704 -2.80 -7.16 31.98
CA ASN A 704 -1.41 -6.74 32.18
C ASN A 704 -0.47 -7.94 32.08
N THR A 705 0.41 -7.90 31.09
CA THR A 705 1.46 -8.89 30.90
C THR A 705 2.82 -8.19 30.90
N GLY A 706 3.84 -8.83 31.49
CA GLY A 706 5.19 -8.25 31.55
C GLY A 706 5.31 -6.96 32.37
N GLU A 707 4.53 -6.84 33.45
CA GLU A 707 4.61 -5.74 34.44
C GLU A 707 4.42 -4.34 33.83
N SER A 708 3.41 -4.20 32.98
CA SER A 708 3.10 -2.90 32.37
C SER A 708 2.69 -1.86 33.41
N VAL A 709 3.03 -0.59 33.18
CA VAL A 709 2.49 0.53 33.96
C VAL A 709 0.96 0.59 33.79
N PRO A 710 0.23 1.17 34.77
CA PRO A 710 -1.21 1.36 34.62
C PRO A 710 -1.58 2.14 33.34
N PRO A 711 -2.75 1.85 32.74
CA PRO A 711 -3.27 2.57 31.58
C PRO A 711 -3.26 4.08 31.76
N ASN A 712 -2.79 4.79 30.74
CA ASN A 712 -2.85 6.25 30.64
C ASN A 712 -3.26 6.76 29.25
N TRP A 713 -3.81 5.88 28.40
CA TRP A 713 -4.45 6.29 27.15
C TRP A 713 -5.74 7.05 27.42
N THR A 714 -6.21 7.80 26.43
CA THR A 714 -7.53 8.40 26.46
C THR A 714 -8.55 7.43 25.88
N GLY A 715 -9.67 7.22 26.58
CA GLY A 715 -10.77 6.45 26.01
C GLY A 715 -12.11 6.89 26.57
N ASP A 716 -13.14 6.86 25.72
CA ASP A 716 -14.50 7.16 26.13
C ASP A 716 -15.55 6.47 25.23
N ASN A 717 -16.78 6.38 25.75
CA ASN A 717 -17.94 5.84 25.03
C ASN A 717 -17.73 4.40 24.47
N ASN A 718 -16.79 3.64 25.04
CA ASN A 718 -16.69 2.22 24.73
C ASN A 718 -17.78 1.44 25.46
N VAL A 719 -18.15 0.30 24.89
CA VAL A 719 -19.14 -0.60 25.44
C VAL A 719 -18.47 -1.90 25.85
N TYR A 720 -18.54 -2.21 27.14
CA TYR A 720 -18.00 -3.43 27.72
C TYR A 720 -19.17 -4.32 28.17
N PHE A 721 -19.34 -5.45 27.51
CA PHE A 721 -20.31 -6.48 27.92
C PHE A 721 -19.58 -7.65 28.58
N ARG A 722 -19.88 -7.90 29.85
CA ARG A 722 -19.21 -8.94 30.63
C ARG A 722 -19.48 -10.32 30.04
N ARG A 723 -18.41 -11.06 29.79
CA ARG A 723 -18.42 -12.48 29.48
C ARG A 723 -17.85 -13.25 30.66
N GLY A 724 -18.52 -14.32 31.09
CA GLY A 724 -18.03 -15.15 32.20
C GLY A 724 -17.98 -14.44 33.56
N LYS A 725 -17.24 -15.04 34.51
CA LYS A 725 -17.29 -14.67 35.93
C LYS A 725 -15.94 -14.22 36.51
N SER A 726 -15.00 -13.80 35.65
CA SER A 726 -13.67 -13.35 36.08
C SER A 726 -13.75 -12.25 37.15
N ALA A 727 -12.97 -12.39 38.22
CA ALA A 727 -12.85 -11.39 39.28
C ALA A 727 -12.11 -10.12 38.81
N SER A 728 -11.38 -10.19 37.70
CA SER A 728 -10.69 -9.04 37.11
C SER A 728 -11.65 -8.01 36.51
N TRP A 729 -12.92 -8.37 36.27
CA TRP A 729 -13.95 -7.46 35.76
C TRP A 729 -14.12 -6.22 36.66
N GLU A 730 -14.45 -6.43 37.94
CA GLU A 730 -14.70 -5.33 38.89
C GLU A 730 -13.43 -4.52 39.16
N LYS A 731 -12.28 -5.21 39.26
CA LYS A 731 -10.96 -4.56 39.44
C LYS A 731 -10.63 -3.65 38.26
N GLY A 732 -10.93 -4.10 37.04
CA GLY A 732 -10.76 -3.32 35.82
C GLY A 732 -11.61 -2.06 35.82
N ILE A 733 -12.90 -2.16 36.15
CA ILE A 733 -13.80 -1.00 36.25
C ILE A 733 -13.29 0.01 37.28
N ALA A 734 -12.89 -0.45 38.46
CA ALA A 734 -12.34 0.42 39.51
C ALA A 734 -11.06 1.14 39.04
N LEU A 735 -10.19 0.44 38.32
CA LEU A 735 -8.98 1.04 37.76
C LEU A 735 -9.28 2.06 36.65
N ALA A 736 -10.20 1.75 35.73
CA ALA A 736 -10.62 2.68 34.67
C ALA A 736 -11.14 3.99 35.28
N LYS A 737 -12.03 3.89 36.29
CA LYS A 737 -12.54 5.05 37.04
C LYS A 737 -11.42 5.83 37.73
N LYS A 738 -10.48 5.13 38.38
CA LYS A 738 -9.33 5.76 39.04
C LYS A 738 -8.45 6.54 38.05
N GLN A 739 -8.26 6.02 36.83
CA GLN A 739 -7.51 6.69 35.77
C GLN A 739 -8.33 7.73 35.00
N GLY A 740 -9.63 7.84 35.29
CA GLY A 740 -10.54 8.74 34.57
C GLY A 740 -10.79 8.34 33.12
N ILE A 741 -10.58 7.07 32.77
CA ILE A 741 -10.79 6.48 31.43
C ILE A 741 -12.22 5.92 31.34
N ASP A 742 -12.87 6.07 30.18
CA ASP A 742 -14.23 5.62 29.89
C ASP A 742 -15.29 6.17 30.85
N ARG A 743 -15.29 7.49 31.05
CA ARG A 743 -16.23 8.18 31.95
C ARG A 743 -17.68 7.99 31.51
N ASN A 744 -17.92 8.01 30.20
CA ASN A 744 -19.21 7.77 29.57
C ASN A 744 -19.31 6.35 28.97
N GLY A 745 -18.33 5.48 29.24
CA GLY A 745 -18.35 4.09 28.80
C GLY A 745 -19.49 3.30 29.46
N LYS A 746 -20.08 2.36 28.72
CA LYS A 746 -21.15 1.48 29.23
C LYS A 746 -20.57 0.17 29.72
N TRP A 747 -20.81 -0.15 30.99
CA TRP A 747 -20.38 -1.39 31.63
C TRP A 747 -21.61 -2.26 31.89
N MET A 748 -21.77 -3.33 31.12
CA MET A 748 -22.98 -4.15 31.10
C MET A 748 -22.70 -5.58 31.53
N THR A 749 -23.71 -6.21 32.11
CA THR A 749 -23.69 -7.63 32.49
C THR A 749 -24.96 -8.30 31.97
N GLY A 750 -24.87 -9.58 31.59
CA GLY A 750 -26.01 -10.35 31.11
C GLY A 750 -25.60 -11.77 30.72
N GLU A 751 -26.56 -12.69 30.69
CA GLU A 751 -26.29 -14.11 30.40
C GLU A 751 -26.16 -14.42 28.91
N THR A 752 -26.73 -13.58 28.04
CA THR A 752 -26.73 -13.81 26.59
C THR A 752 -25.84 -12.81 25.84
N SER A 753 -25.15 -13.28 24.80
CA SER A 753 -24.33 -12.44 23.91
C SER A 753 -25.06 -11.20 23.38
N PRO A 754 -24.37 -10.04 23.22
CA PRO A 754 -24.96 -8.83 22.65
C PRO A 754 -25.28 -8.96 21.15
N PHE A 755 -24.77 -10.02 20.51
CA PHE A 755 -24.85 -10.26 19.08
C PHE A 755 -25.97 -11.23 18.71
N VAL A 756 -26.40 -11.21 17.44
CA VAL A 756 -27.41 -12.12 16.88
C VAL A 756 -26.96 -13.58 17.03
N ASP A 757 -25.76 -13.92 16.54
CA ASP A 757 -25.15 -15.25 16.69
C ASP A 757 -23.63 -15.18 16.58
N ALA A 758 -22.97 -14.79 17.67
CA ALA A 758 -21.51 -14.66 17.69
C ALA A 758 -20.78 -15.99 17.45
N GLU A 759 -21.36 -17.13 17.83
CA GLU A 759 -20.73 -18.44 17.62
C GLU A 759 -20.65 -18.77 16.12
N ALA A 760 -21.72 -18.48 15.38
CA ALA A 760 -21.76 -18.57 13.92
C ALA A 760 -20.99 -17.44 13.20
N GLY A 761 -20.43 -16.47 13.94
CA GLY A 761 -19.70 -15.34 13.38
C GLY A 761 -20.56 -14.15 12.94
N ASP A 762 -21.83 -14.11 13.36
CA ASP A 762 -22.74 -12.99 13.14
C ASP A 762 -22.67 -11.99 14.30
N PHE A 763 -21.87 -10.95 14.11
CA PHE A 763 -21.63 -9.88 15.08
C PHE A 763 -22.60 -8.70 14.97
N ARG A 764 -23.73 -8.86 14.27
CA ARG A 764 -24.79 -7.84 14.29
C ARG A 764 -25.35 -7.70 15.69
N ILE A 765 -25.54 -6.47 16.15
CA ILE A 765 -26.09 -6.17 17.48
C ILE A 765 -27.59 -6.46 17.50
N LYS A 766 -28.08 -7.09 18.58
CA LYS A 766 -29.52 -7.36 18.76
C LYS A 766 -30.33 -6.06 18.86
N LYS A 767 -31.57 -6.09 18.34
CA LYS A 767 -32.47 -4.92 18.27
C LYS A 767 -32.62 -4.19 19.60
N GLU A 768 -32.87 -4.86 20.71
CA GLU A 768 -33.11 -4.17 21.99
C GLU A 768 -31.84 -4.00 22.85
N HIS A 769 -30.65 -4.16 22.26
CA HIS A 769 -29.41 -4.16 23.02
C HIS A 769 -28.87 -2.75 23.32
N ALA A 770 -28.39 -2.53 24.55
CA ALA A 770 -27.93 -1.23 25.04
C ALA A 770 -26.61 -0.71 24.45
N ALA A 771 -25.92 -1.54 23.64
CA ALA A 771 -24.80 -1.10 22.79
C ALA A 771 -25.25 -0.19 21.64
N ARG A 772 -26.55 -0.19 21.30
CA ARG A 772 -27.11 0.75 20.35
C ARG A 772 -27.03 2.18 20.91
N ARG A 773 -26.71 3.14 20.03
CA ARG A 773 -26.60 4.58 20.34
C ARG A 773 -25.76 4.84 21.59
N ALA A 774 -24.68 4.08 21.75
CA ALA A 774 -23.80 4.14 22.91
C ALA A 774 -22.50 4.88 22.62
N GLY A 775 -22.13 4.98 21.34
CA GLY A 775 -20.98 5.75 20.90
C GLY A 775 -21.24 7.24 20.99
N MET A 776 -20.17 8.00 20.90
CA MET A 776 -20.21 9.45 20.71
C MET A 776 -19.93 9.82 19.25
N ASP A 777 -20.34 11.01 18.87
CA ASP A 777 -19.97 11.62 17.59
C ASP A 777 -18.46 11.96 17.57
N LEU A 778 -17.69 11.12 16.87
CA LEU A 778 -16.23 11.22 16.80
C LEU A 778 -15.76 12.42 15.98
N SER A 779 -16.61 13.02 15.13
CA SER A 779 -16.25 14.25 14.39
C SER A 779 -15.92 15.43 15.31
N LYS A 780 -16.34 15.36 16.59
CA LYS A 780 -16.13 16.39 17.61
C LYS A 780 -14.87 16.21 18.43
N LEU A 781 -14.21 15.06 18.35
CA LEU A 781 -13.05 14.73 19.19
C LEU A 781 -11.77 15.41 18.72
N THR A 782 -11.64 15.60 17.42
CA THR A 782 -10.39 15.98 16.78
C THR A 782 -10.61 17.17 15.86
N ARG A 783 -9.58 18.02 15.72
CA ARG A 783 -9.59 19.07 14.69
C ARG A 783 -9.48 18.51 13.27
N ARG A 784 -9.11 17.23 13.15
CA ARG A 784 -8.95 16.48 11.91
C ARG A 784 -10.11 15.50 11.77
N ALA A 785 -10.65 15.30 10.57
CA ALA A 785 -11.64 14.26 10.32
C ALA A 785 -11.01 12.87 10.53
N LEU A 786 -11.63 12.00 11.36
CA LEU A 786 -11.22 10.59 11.42
C LEU A 786 -11.82 9.84 10.22
N PRO A 787 -11.07 8.94 9.59
CA PRO A 787 -11.59 8.16 8.47
C PRO A 787 -12.75 7.23 8.89
N GLY A 788 -13.57 6.82 7.93
CA GLY A 788 -14.59 5.80 8.15
C GLY A 788 -15.79 6.18 9.05
N ILE A 789 -15.86 7.38 9.63
CA ILE A 789 -16.98 7.78 10.50
C ILE A 789 -18.32 7.80 9.75
N GLY A 790 -18.35 8.24 8.49
CA GLY A 790 -19.59 8.41 7.71
C GLY A 790 -20.44 7.14 7.59
N GLY A 791 -19.82 5.95 7.67
CA GLY A 791 -20.51 4.66 7.63
C GLY A 791 -21.35 4.34 8.88
N PHE A 792 -21.10 5.03 10.00
CA PHE A 792 -21.81 4.84 11.27
C PHE A 792 -22.90 5.90 11.51
N GLY A 793 -23.10 6.80 10.54
CA GLY A 793 -24.07 7.90 10.56
C GLY A 793 -23.60 9.13 11.34
N GLU A 794 -23.87 10.32 10.80
CA GLU A 794 -23.67 11.62 11.47
C GLU A 794 -24.76 11.87 12.53
N THR A 795 -24.85 10.98 13.51
CA THR A 795 -25.76 11.16 14.63
C THR A 795 -24.96 11.52 15.88
N SER A 796 -25.58 12.26 16.80
CA SER A 796 -24.95 12.57 18.09
C SER A 796 -24.68 11.33 18.96
N ALA A 797 -25.20 10.16 18.57
CA ALA A 797 -25.06 8.90 19.30
C ALA A 797 -25.02 7.70 18.34
N PRO A 798 -23.88 7.43 17.66
CA PRO A 798 -23.71 6.25 16.82
C PRO A 798 -23.70 4.96 17.66
N ASP A 799 -23.89 3.81 17.01
CA ASP A 799 -23.74 2.51 17.66
C ASP A 799 -22.26 2.19 17.96
N ALA A 800 -21.98 1.56 19.09
CA ALA A 800 -20.62 1.10 19.38
C ALA A 800 -20.31 -0.21 18.64
N GLY A 801 -19.05 -0.41 18.26
CA GLY A 801 -18.59 -1.58 17.51
C GLY A 801 -18.53 -1.36 16.01
N ALA A 802 -18.18 -2.43 15.30
CA ALA A 802 -17.82 -2.41 13.88
C ALA A 802 -18.99 -2.40 12.90
N LEU A 803 -20.20 -2.69 13.38
CA LEU A 803 -21.39 -2.76 12.54
C LEU A 803 -22.47 -1.82 13.09
N PRO A 804 -22.90 -0.80 12.32
CA PRO A 804 -24.07 -0.01 12.70
C PRO A 804 -25.32 -0.89 12.67
N PHE A 805 -26.29 -0.58 13.52
CA PHE A 805 -27.53 -1.34 13.62
C PHE A 805 -28.28 -1.34 12.29
N GLY A 806 -28.73 -2.53 11.87
CA GLY A 806 -29.41 -2.73 10.59
C GLY A 806 -28.45 -3.08 9.43
N ALA A 807 -27.13 -2.90 9.58
CA ALA A 807 -26.18 -3.41 8.62
C ALA A 807 -26.17 -4.94 8.60
N SER A 808 -26.00 -5.52 7.41
CA SER A 808 -25.71 -6.94 7.25
C SER A 808 -24.28 -7.26 7.69
N MET A 809 -24.04 -8.46 8.22
CA MET A 809 -22.68 -8.96 8.39
C MET A 809 -22.02 -9.05 7.00
N PRO A 810 -20.90 -8.37 6.75
CA PRO A 810 -20.27 -8.38 5.44
C PRO A 810 -19.63 -9.74 5.14
N ARG A 811 -19.68 -10.16 3.87
CA ARG A 811 -18.83 -11.24 3.38
C ARG A 811 -17.39 -10.72 3.31
N ILE A 812 -16.51 -11.27 4.14
CA ILE A 812 -15.08 -10.96 4.16
C ILE A 812 -14.31 -12.26 3.87
N PRO A 813 -13.35 -12.29 2.91
CA PRO A 813 -13.09 -11.21 1.97
C PRO A 813 -14.29 -11.03 1.03
N ARG A 814 -14.44 -9.81 0.47
CA ARG A 814 -15.51 -9.55 -0.49
C ARG A 814 -15.20 -10.29 -1.80
N GLY A 815 -16.26 -10.56 -2.59
CA GLY A 815 -16.09 -11.13 -3.91
C GLY A 815 -15.53 -10.09 -4.88
N ARG A 816 -14.71 -10.52 -5.86
CA ARG A 816 -14.14 -9.64 -6.89
C ARG A 816 -15.21 -8.79 -7.58
N ASP A 817 -16.34 -9.40 -7.92
CA ASP A 817 -17.45 -8.76 -8.63
C ASP A 817 -18.27 -7.80 -7.76
N SER A 818 -18.03 -7.79 -6.44
CA SER A 818 -18.74 -6.94 -5.47
C SER A 818 -17.98 -5.67 -5.08
N VAL A 819 -16.78 -5.46 -5.64
CA VAL A 819 -15.91 -4.31 -5.32
C VAL A 819 -15.61 -3.56 -6.60
N ALA A 820 -15.77 -2.23 -6.59
CA ALA A 820 -15.28 -1.38 -7.67
C ALA A 820 -13.76 -1.50 -7.73
N MET A 821 -13.25 -2.13 -8.79
CA MET A 821 -11.83 -2.34 -8.96
C MET A 821 -11.22 -1.13 -9.66
N GLU A 822 -10.29 -0.47 -8.97
CA GLU A 822 -9.36 0.40 -9.68
C GLU A 822 -8.58 -0.43 -10.71
N PRO A 823 -8.36 0.10 -11.93
CA PRO A 823 -7.53 -0.54 -12.93
C PRO A 823 -6.15 -0.85 -12.37
N ALA A 824 -5.51 -1.91 -12.86
CA ALA A 824 -4.12 -2.14 -12.51
C ALA A 824 -3.23 -0.98 -12.99
N GLY A 825 -2.36 -0.48 -12.12
CA GLY A 825 -1.53 0.69 -12.43
C GLY A 825 -2.29 2.02 -12.44
N PHE A 826 -3.47 2.12 -11.80
CA PHE A 826 -4.27 3.35 -11.72
C PHE A 826 -3.60 4.49 -10.96
N TRP A 827 -2.50 4.25 -10.26
CA TRP A 827 -1.76 5.31 -9.62
C TRP A 827 -0.93 6.07 -10.67
N PRO A 828 -1.15 7.38 -10.85
CA PRO A 828 -0.28 8.20 -11.69
C PRO A 828 1.15 8.19 -11.13
N GLU A 829 2.13 8.65 -11.92
CA GLU A 829 3.51 8.81 -11.42
C GLU A 829 3.51 9.61 -10.10
N ALA A 830 4.43 9.28 -9.19
CA ALA A 830 4.80 10.25 -8.16
C ALA A 830 5.48 11.42 -8.88
N ASP A 831 5.15 12.63 -8.45
CA ASP A 831 5.85 13.85 -8.84
C ASP A 831 7.34 13.82 -8.44
#